data_AF-A0A7S4EPP4-F1
#
_entry.id   AF-A0A7S4EPP4-F1
#
_cell.length_a   1.000
_cell.length_b   1.000
_cell.length_c   1.000
_cell.angle_alpha   90.00
_cell.angle_beta   90.00
_cell.angle_gamma   90.00
#
_symmetry.space_group_name_H-M   'P 1'
#
loop_
_entity.id
_entity.type
_entity.pdbx_description
1 polymer ?
#
loop_
_entity_poly.entity_id
_entity_poly.type
_entity_poly.pdbx_seq_one_letter_code
_entity_poly.pdbx_strand_id
1 'polypeptide(L)'
;DPNDDDDDDNEKIKSEREDGIEIEDTTRDSSCSFLYDCKVTKISPIVGSSHSHFEEQQQQQQQQYRVEWTDSVHQTKHSKEFGGVVVATGFFSKPKYPSGLLMEIIRRKNEHDKNINNINSNKINKSSDTNNGNSNEGRHGNRIKILHSNDYVSPEELVSEKNEKVVVVGSSHSALEIAVDVSKSVGVDVPITVVMPKIPWVVPRYVPACSDHAADTNAHTSATAAATASFLPIDLAFYRRRKRHDKDSSRSGSISGNDESSGEQTSLSPKSCRQRHQDLRAMLGPKQEQILPVPPACFEEPPMVAVSDYFLDLVADGKIEVVRGRVEGITDGGKGLRISRVNDSIGNTDTDNINVSSESDVFVLPDVTSLICCTGYLPDLESCCGALENESSEAESSDDSSSLPSSILRTVDYDPTDSFSPMTTHLETLHPKLANFAFVGMYRGPYMGVVELQARLAAGVISGNVAIPLEDFEKGLETCKKIRNPGPTLRPQFPRFDYVGFMDSLAGSLSLKGTATAEEEVSFPNEKHLVEGSMVSPAFYQPDQSLVDLARNELDQEIERGTNGCHLPRVVASALVGSWSFERNILHFSDGGRTIAQRQYIHGKIRYSRSKDLGHVLYREDGFFDISESKSLPVFREYEYVCSKDEEGGGGALELYFVEDGKRTYIFLSLKFQHQDKDGYWVATNDHLCIKDLYKANFRIKLDGLAATDVIITYRVKGPAKDYESTTIMRPQYK
;
A
#
# COMPACT_ATOMS: atom_id res chain seq x y z
N ASP A 1 53.11 -23.84 27.81
CA ASP A 1 54.50 -23.35 27.90
C ASP A 1 54.91 -22.82 26.54
N PRO A 2 55.53 -21.63 26.48
CA PRO A 2 54.99 -20.48 25.77
C PRO A 2 55.94 -19.94 24.70
N ASN A 3 55.47 -18.98 23.89
CA ASN A 3 56.05 -17.63 23.81
C ASN A 3 55.25 -16.76 22.83
N ASP A 4 54.88 -15.59 23.35
CA ASP A 4 54.37 -14.40 22.68
C ASP A 4 55.36 -13.87 21.62
N ASP A 5 54.86 -13.16 20.61
CA ASP A 5 55.20 -11.75 20.39
C ASP A 5 54.27 -11.15 19.31
N ASP A 6 53.75 -9.98 19.64
CA ASP A 6 52.92 -9.06 18.86
C ASP A 6 53.64 -8.54 17.59
N ASP A 7 52.89 -8.17 16.55
CA ASP A 7 52.91 -6.79 16.02
C ASP A 7 51.96 -6.61 14.81
N ASP A 8 51.08 -5.62 14.98
CA ASP A 8 50.24 -4.94 13.99
C ASP A 8 51.12 -4.10 13.05
N ASP A 9 50.92 -4.18 11.73
CA ASP A 9 51.44 -3.17 10.80
C ASP A 9 50.33 -2.59 9.91
N ASN A 10 50.06 -1.33 10.19
CA ASN A 10 49.03 -0.47 9.63
C ASN A 10 49.76 0.63 8.83
N GLU A 11 49.91 0.44 7.51
CA GLU A 11 50.69 1.36 6.67
C GLU A 11 49.91 2.66 6.33
N LYS A 12 50.38 3.75 6.93
CA LYS A 12 50.15 5.15 6.53
C LYS A 12 51.34 5.62 5.68
N ILE A 13 51.10 6.04 4.43
CA ILE A 13 52.03 6.90 3.64
C ILE A 13 51.16 7.96 2.94
N LYS A 14 51.04 9.16 3.53
CA LYS A 14 51.80 10.41 3.30
C LYS A 14 51.52 11.09 1.95
N SER A 15 50.99 12.30 2.12
CA SER A 15 50.67 13.34 1.14
C SER A 15 51.92 13.92 0.45
N GLU A 16 51.86 14.05 -0.87
CA GLU A 16 52.64 15.02 -1.64
C GLU A 16 51.72 16.15 -2.12
N ARG A 17 52.17 17.38 -1.86
CA ARG A 17 51.62 18.62 -2.44
C ARG A 17 52.48 18.94 -3.65
N GLU A 18 51.86 19.25 -4.79
CA GLU A 18 52.41 20.18 -5.78
C GLU A 18 51.27 20.78 -6.64
N ASP A 19 51.26 22.11 -6.65
CA ASP A 19 50.90 23.04 -7.73
C ASP A 19 49.44 23.16 -8.25
N GLY A 20 48.71 24.06 -7.59
CA GLY A 20 48.41 25.38 -8.17
C GLY A 20 47.70 25.44 -9.53
N ILE A 21 46.39 25.17 -9.56
CA ILE A 21 45.44 25.84 -10.46
C ILE A 21 44.22 26.21 -9.61
N GLU A 22 44.07 27.50 -9.30
CA GLU A 22 42.82 28.04 -8.76
C GLU A 22 41.75 27.92 -9.86
N ILE A 23 40.98 26.84 -9.80
CA ILE A 23 39.64 26.82 -10.37
C ILE A 23 38.78 27.47 -9.29
N GLU A 24 38.32 28.69 -9.54
CA GLU A 24 37.26 29.32 -8.74
C GLU A 24 36.00 28.45 -8.85
N ASP A 25 35.91 27.46 -7.96
CA ASP A 25 34.71 26.68 -7.74
C ASP A 25 33.73 27.60 -7.01
N THR A 26 32.91 28.31 -7.79
CA THR A 26 31.76 29.09 -7.32
C THR A 26 30.67 28.13 -6.84
N THR A 27 30.99 27.32 -5.85
CA THR A 27 30.01 26.60 -5.03
C THR A 27 29.19 27.67 -4.32
N ARG A 28 28.02 28.00 -4.89
CA ARG A 28 26.96 28.70 -4.16
C ARG A 28 26.74 27.91 -2.88
N ASP A 29 27.06 28.54 -1.77
CA ASP A 29 26.83 28.08 -0.41
C ASP A 29 25.32 27.89 -0.20
N SER A 30 24.80 26.74 -0.65
CA SER A 30 23.39 26.36 -0.56
C SER A 30 23.15 25.69 0.79
N SER A 31 23.45 26.41 1.87
CA SER A 31 23.14 25.94 3.21
C SER A 31 21.62 25.93 3.43
N CYS A 32 20.99 24.77 3.20
CA CYS A 32 19.62 24.54 3.63
C CYS A 32 19.60 24.54 5.17
N SER A 33 18.90 25.49 5.78
CA SER A 33 18.76 25.59 7.24
C SER A 33 17.49 24.88 7.68
N PHE A 34 17.64 23.76 8.38
CA PHE A 34 16.53 23.05 9.02
C PHE A 34 16.41 23.47 10.48
N LEU A 35 15.21 23.91 10.88
CA LEU A 35 14.85 24.17 12.26
C LEU A 35 13.92 23.05 12.74
N TYR A 36 14.41 22.23 13.66
CA TYR A 36 13.62 21.15 14.28
C TYR A 36 12.81 21.67 15.45
N ASP A 37 11.84 20.86 15.91
CA ASP A 37 10.97 21.17 17.04
C ASP A 37 10.19 22.49 16.91
N CYS A 38 10.04 23.00 15.69
CA CYS A 38 9.32 24.24 15.39
C CYS A 38 7.95 23.93 14.81
N LYS A 39 6.87 24.39 15.46
CA LYS A 39 5.51 24.28 14.93
C LYS A 39 5.10 25.58 14.27
N VAL A 40 4.94 25.58 12.94
CA VAL A 40 4.32 26.70 12.22
C VAL A 40 2.87 26.84 12.68
N THR A 41 2.50 28.05 13.11
CA THR A 41 1.18 28.36 13.68
C THR A 41 0.35 29.26 12.77
N LYS A 42 0.98 30.03 11.88
CA LYS A 42 0.28 30.90 10.94
C LYS A 42 1.16 31.26 9.75
N ILE A 43 0.56 31.32 8.58
CA ILE A 43 1.14 31.88 7.35
C ILE A 43 0.14 32.90 6.83
N SER A 44 0.59 34.11 6.54
CA SER A 44 -0.26 35.20 6.05
C SER A 44 0.39 35.94 4.89
N PRO A 45 -0.35 36.25 3.82
CA PRO A 45 0.15 37.10 2.75
C PRO A 45 0.38 38.52 3.27
N ILE A 46 1.48 39.15 2.87
CA ILE A 46 1.77 40.55 3.17
C ILE A 46 1.16 41.39 2.04
N VAL A 47 0.17 42.22 2.36
CA VAL A 47 -0.48 43.11 1.38
C VAL A 47 0.41 44.34 1.19
N GLY A 48 0.90 44.55 -0.04
CA GLY A 48 1.54 45.81 -0.43
C GLY A 48 0.50 46.92 -0.57
N SER A 49 0.74 48.09 0.02
CA SER A 49 -0.12 49.26 -0.19
C SER A 49 0.16 49.90 -1.55
N SER A 50 -0.70 49.77 -2.56
CA SER A 50 -0.67 50.70 -3.70
C SER A 50 -1.98 50.86 -4.47
N HIS A 51 -2.12 52.01 -5.14
CA HIS A 51 -3.36 52.63 -5.62
C HIS A 51 -3.55 52.56 -7.15
N SER A 52 -2.98 51.57 -7.87
CA SER A 52 -3.16 51.50 -9.34
C SER A 52 -3.08 50.10 -9.97
N HIS A 53 -3.95 49.84 -10.96
CA HIS A 53 -4.06 48.58 -11.73
C HIS A 53 -2.78 48.17 -12.50
N PHE A 54 -1.87 49.10 -12.80
CA PHE A 54 -0.61 48.77 -13.50
C PHE A 54 0.44 48.15 -12.58
N GLU A 55 0.34 48.36 -11.27
CA GLU A 55 1.25 47.79 -10.28
C GLU A 55 0.85 46.37 -9.85
N GLU A 56 -0.41 45.95 -10.07
CA GLU A 56 -0.92 44.63 -9.65
C GLU A 56 -0.20 43.45 -10.32
N GLN A 57 0.12 43.54 -11.62
CA GLN A 57 0.84 42.47 -12.33
C GLN A 57 2.33 42.37 -11.92
N GLN A 58 2.95 43.48 -11.53
CA GLN A 58 4.33 43.50 -11.02
C GLN A 58 4.39 43.11 -9.53
N GLN A 59 3.38 43.43 -8.72
CA GLN A 59 3.29 43.03 -7.32
C GLN A 59 3.02 41.53 -7.13
N GLN A 60 2.28 40.88 -8.04
CA GLN A 60 2.09 39.42 -7.94
C GLN A 60 3.44 38.68 -7.95
N GLN A 61 4.43 39.12 -8.73
CA GLN A 61 5.77 38.51 -8.69
C GLN A 61 6.56 38.81 -7.41
N GLN A 62 6.15 39.81 -6.62
CA GLN A 62 6.81 40.24 -5.38
C GLN A 62 6.03 39.86 -4.11
N GLN A 63 4.99 39.01 -4.21
CA GLN A 63 4.23 38.58 -3.05
C GLN A 63 5.13 37.92 -2.01
N GLN A 64 5.07 38.43 -0.78
CA GLN A 64 5.78 37.88 0.39
C GLN A 64 4.80 37.33 1.41
N TYR A 65 5.30 36.46 2.28
CA TYR A 65 4.51 35.83 3.34
C TYR A 65 5.19 36.00 4.69
N ARG A 66 4.39 36.34 5.69
CA ARG A 66 4.80 36.28 7.09
C ARG A 66 4.49 34.89 7.62
N VAL A 67 5.53 34.19 8.08
CA VAL A 67 5.43 32.88 8.71
C VAL A 67 5.69 33.04 10.21
N GLU A 68 4.76 32.55 11.01
CA GLU A 68 4.84 32.52 12.46
C GLU A 68 4.95 31.07 12.95
N TRP A 69 5.86 30.82 13.88
CA TRP A 69 6.04 29.49 14.47
C TRP A 69 6.35 29.59 15.96
N THR A 70 6.10 28.48 16.66
CA THR A 70 6.45 28.31 18.06
C THR A 70 7.55 27.24 18.18
N ASP A 71 8.63 27.58 18.88
CA ASP A 71 9.63 26.61 19.32
C ASP A 71 8.99 25.72 20.39
N SER A 72 8.96 24.41 20.17
CA SER A 72 8.28 23.46 21.05
C SER A 72 9.09 23.18 22.32
N VAL A 73 10.41 23.40 22.31
CA VAL A 73 11.30 23.22 23.45
C VAL A 73 11.17 24.39 24.41
N HIS A 74 11.25 25.62 23.89
CA HIS A 74 11.26 26.84 24.70
C HIS A 74 9.90 27.54 24.80
N GLN A 75 8.90 27.10 24.02
CA GLN A 75 7.57 27.71 23.92
C GLN A 75 7.62 29.18 23.50
N THR A 76 8.68 29.58 22.78
CA THR A 76 8.87 30.95 22.28
C THR A 76 8.24 31.10 20.90
N LYS A 77 7.60 32.26 20.67
CA LYS A 77 6.99 32.59 19.39
C LYS A 77 7.96 33.39 18.53
N HIS A 78 8.02 33.04 17.25
CA HIS A 78 8.87 33.65 16.25
C HIS A 78 8.06 34.04 15.03
N SER A 79 8.54 35.04 14.28
CA SER A 79 7.93 35.48 13.02
C SER A 79 9.03 35.94 12.06
N LYS A 80 8.91 35.58 10.79
CA LYS A 80 9.83 36.01 9.73
C LYS A 80 9.11 36.13 8.39
N GLU A 81 9.60 37.03 7.55
CA GLU A 81 9.09 37.25 6.20
C GLU A 81 9.89 36.44 5.18
N PHE A 82 9.18 35.84 4.23
CA PHE A 82 9.75 34.99 3.20
C PHE A 82 9.25 35.42 1.82
N GLY A 83 10.16 35.41 0.84
CA GLY A 83 9.83 35.69 -0.56
C GLY A 83 9.01 34.60 -1.24
N GLY A 84 8.96 33.40 -0.65
CA GLY A 84 8.07 32.32 -1.08
C GLY A 84 7.90 31.26 0.01
N VAL A 85 6.81 30.50 -0.06
CA VAL A 85 6.45 29.48 0.93
C VAL A 85 5.99 28.21 0.24
N VAL A 86 6.50 27.06 0.70
CA VAL A 86 6.03 25.74 0.31
C VAL A 86 5.45 25.04 1.54
N VAL A 87 4.19 24.66 1.48
CA VAL A 87 3.50 23.90 2.53
C VAL A 87 3.63 22.41 2.23
N ALA A 88 4.43 21.71 3.05
CA ALA A 88 4.71 20.28 2.93
C ALA A 88 4.27 19.48 4.17
N THR A 89 3.10 19.79 4.73
CA THR A 89 2.56 19.16 5.95
C THR A 89 2.01 17.74 5.73
N GLY A 90 1.84 17.33 4.47
CA GLY A 90 1.27 16.04 4.09
C GLY A 90 -0.25 15.96 4.25
N PHE A 91 -0.83 14.87 3.73
CA PHE A 91 -2.28 14.68 3.67
C PHE A 91 -2.88 14.02 4.92
N PHE A 92 -2.16 13.08 5.54
CA PHE A 92 -2.71 12.19 6.57
C PHE A 92 -2.44 12.71 8.00
N SER A 93 -3.15 13.76 8.42
CA SER A 93 -2.91 14.44 9.69
C SER A 93 -3.91 14.07 10.80
N LYS A 94 -5.19 14.45 10.64
CA LYS A 94 -6.24 14.31 11.66
C LYS A 94 -6.93 12.94 11.51
N PRO A 95 -6.94 12.07 12.54
CA PRO A 95 -7.69 10.80 12.52
C PRO A 95 -9.17 10.99 12.21
N LYS A 96 -9.71 10.23 11.25
CA LYS A 96 -11.15 10.22 10.92
C LYS A 96 -11.81 9.02 11.59
N TYR A 97 -12.84 9.24 12.40
CA TYR A 97 -13.60 8.18 13.07
C TYR A 97 -14.99 8.01 12.44
N PRO A 98 -15.64 6.83 12.56
CA PRO A 98 -17.04 6.66 12.21
C PRO A 98 -17.93 7.67 12.94
N SER A 99 -18.85 8.31 12.22
CA SER A 99 -19.77 9.33 12.77
C SER A 99 -20.52 8.83 14.00
N GLY A 100 -20.98 7.58 13.98
CA GLY A 100 -21.65 6.90 15.08
C GLY A 100 -20.83 6.73 16.38
N LEU A 101 -19.50 6.88 16.31
CA LEU A 101 -18.60 6.82 17.46
C LEU A 101 -18.13 8.20 17.93
N LEU A 102 -18.37 9.26 17.15
CA LEU A 102 -17.77 10.58 17.38
C LEU A 102 -18.14 11.15 18.76
N MET A 103 -19.42 11.06 19.14
CA MET A 103 -19.88 11.55 20.45
C MET A 103 -19.22 10.80 21.62
N GLU A 104 -19.04 9.49 21.48
CA GLU A 104 -18.38 8.67 22.49
C GLU A 104 -16.88 9.02 22.60
N ILE A 105 -16.21 9.26 21.48
CA ILE A 105 -14.81 9.67 21.44
C ILE A 105 -14.62 11.06 22.07
N ILE A 106 -15.46 12.04 21.70
CA ILE A 106 -15.44 13.38 22.28
C ILE A 106 -15.67 13.32 23.79
N ARG A 107 -16.66 12.52 24.24
CA ARG A 107 -16.93 12.30 25.67
C ARG A 107 -15.69 11.78 26.40
N ARG A 108 -15.02 10.76 25.85
CA ARG A 108 -13.81 10.16 26.45
C ARG A 108 -12.63 11.13 26.49
N LYS A 109 -12.42 11.91 25.42
CA LYS A 109 -11.36 12.93 25.37
C LYS A 109 -11.57 13.98 26.46
N ASN A 110 -12.79 14.49 26.59
CA ASN A 110 -13.14 15.46 27.63
C ASN A 110 -12.97 14.90 29.06
N GLU A 111 -13.25 13.61 29.28
CA GLU A 111 -13.00 12.94 30.56
C GLU A 111 -11.51 12.81 30.86
N HIS A 112 -10.70 12.47 29.87
CA HIS A 112 -9.25 12.39 29.99
C HIS A 112 -8.63 13.76 30.32
N ASP A 113 -9.02 14.80 29.59
CA ASP A 113 -8.51 16.16 29.80
C ASP A 113 -8.89 16.71 31.18
N LYS A 114 -10.11 16.42 31.66
CA LYS A 114 -10.53 16.76 33.03
C LYS A 114 -9.70 16.02 34.09
N ASN A 115 -9.38 14.75 33.87
CA ASN A 115 -8.55 13.98 34.80
C ASN A 115 -7.11 14.49 34.84
N ILE A 116 -6.51 14.85 33.71
CA ILE A 116 -5.18 15.48 33.67
C ILE A 116 -5.20 16.82 34.42
N ASN A 117 -6.21 17.66 34.16
CA ASN A 117 -6.35 18.95 34.83
C ASN A 117 -6.58 18.81 36.36
N ASN A 118 -7.28 17.77 36.80
CA ASN A 118 -7.44 17.44 38.23
C ASN A 118 -6.15 16.91 38.88
N ILE A 119 -5.33 16.14 38.16
CA ILE A 119 -4.03 15.67 38.65
C ILE A 119 -3.05 16.86 38.79
N ASN A 120 -3.05 17.77 37.82
CA ASN A 120 -2.19 18.95 37.84
C ASN A 120 -2.61 19.97 38.92
N SER A 121 -3.90 20.16 39.17
CA SER A 121 -4.40 21.01 40.27
C SER A 121 -4.14 20.39 41.65
N ASN A 122 -4.21 19.07 41.80
CA ASN A 122 -3.84 18.38 43.05
C ASN A 122 -2.33 18.31 43.31
N LYS A 123 -1.48 18.51 42.30
CA LYS A 123 -0.02 18.68 42.48
C LYS A 123 0.36 20.09 42.96
N ILE A 124 -0.48 21.10 42.73
CA ILE A 124 -0.24 22.47 43.21
C ILE A 124 -0.67 22.63 44.69
N ASN A 125 -1.55 21.77 45.20
CA ASN A 125 -2.04 21.80 46.59
C ASN A 125 -1.58 20.59 47.44
N LYS A 126 -0.28 20.27 47.43
CA LYS A 126 0.31 19.33 48.39
C LYS A 126 1.56 19.90 49.07
N SER A 127 1.33 20.85 49.97
CA SER A 127 1.99 20.83 51.29
C SER A 127 0.95 20.41 52.32
N SER A 128 1.33 19.48 53.20
CA SER A 128 0.57 18.90 54.32
C SER A 128 -0.73 18.17 53.99
N ASP A 129 -0.67 16.84 53.81
CA ASP A 129 -1.13 15.92 54.86
C ASP A 129 -1.01 14.45 54.42
N THR A 130 -0.50 13.66 55.36
CA THR A 130 -0.25 12.22 55.26
C THR A 130 -1.52 11.39 55.45
N ASN A 131 -1.54 10.23 54.79
CA ASN A 131 -2.34 9.05 55.08
C ASN A 131 -3.87 9.16 54.94
N ASN A 132 -4.38 8.69 53.79
CA ASN A 132 -5.31 7.56 53.85
C ASN A 132 -5.30 6.78 52.52
N GLY A 133 -4.80 5.55 52.58
CA GLY A 133 -4.97 4.56 51.52
C GLY A 133 -6.40 4.04 51.55
N ASN A 134 -7.19 4.44 50.56
CA ASN A 134 -8.35 3.69 50.08
C ASN A 134 -8.88 4.39 48.83
N SER A 135 -8.17 4.23 47.70
CA SER A 135 -8.84 4.35 46.42
C SER A 135 -9.59 3.05 46.18
N ASN A 136 -10.86 3.05 46.61
CA ASN A 136 -11.91 2.31 45.94
C ASN A 136 -11.91 2.76 44.46
N GLU A 137 -11.01 2.22 43.65
CA GLU A 137 -11.20 2.16 42.20
C GLU A 137 -12.29 1.12 41.98
N GLY A 138 -13.53 1.59 42.11
CA GLY A 138 -14.70 0.84 41.70
C GLY A 138 -14.50 0.44 40.25
N ARG A 139 -14.37 -0.89 40.04
CA ARG A 139 -14.49 -1.61 38.76
C ARG A 139 -15.46 -0.86 37.83
N HIS A 140 -14.92 0.01 36.97
CA HIS A 140 -15.64 0.50 35.81
C HIS A 140 -15.78 -0.72 34.89
N GLY A 141 -16.98 -1.29 34.83
CA GLY A 141 -17.23 -2.52 34.08
C GLY A 141 -16.73 -2.43 32.64
N ASN A 142 -16.08 -3.50 32.16
CA ASN A 142 -15.55 -3.73 30.80
C ASN A 142 -16.25 -2.90 29.71
N ARG A 143 -15.75 -1.70 29.44
CA ARG A 143 -16.13 -0.88 28.28
C ARG A 143 -15.14 -1.13 27.15
N ILE A 144 -15.63 -1.18 25.92
CA ILE A 144 -14.77 -1.36 24.72
C ILE A 144 -13.66 -0.31 24.68
N LYS A 145 -12.40 -0.76 24.52
CA LYS A 145 -11.26 0.10 24.19
C LYS A 145 -11.35 0.53 22.73
N ILE A 146 -11.29 1.83 22.44
CA ILE A 146 -11.40 2.36 21.07
C ILE A 146 -10.11 3.08 20.73
N LEU A 147 -9.49 2.74 19.61
CA LEU A 147 -8.30 3.41 19.08
C LEU A 147 -8.50 3.75 17.61
N HIS A 148 -7.80 4.77 17.12
CA HIS A 148 -7.56 4.90 15.69
C HIS A 148 -6.29 4.14 15.29
N SER A 149 -6.14 3.81 14.01
CA SER A 149 -4.88 3.28 13.48
C SER A 149 -3.67 4.20 13.71
N ASN A 150 -3.90 5.49 13.96
CA ASN A 150 -2.87 6.48 14.28
C ASN A 150 -2.20 6.19 15.62
N ASP A 151 -2.97 5.64 16.56
CA ASP A 151 -2.56 5.41 17.93
C ASP A 151 -2.20 3.93 18.16
N TYR A 152 -2.26 3.11 17.10
CA TYR A 152 -1.84 1.71 17.14
C TYR A 152 -0.32 1.62 16.99
N VAL A 153 0.33 1.05 18.00
CA VAL A 153 1.78 0.78 17.97
C VAL A 153 2.04 -0.72 17.89
N SER A 154 1.38 -1.51 18.76
CA SER A 154 1.56 -2.96 18.80
C SER A 154 0.34 -3.69 19.38
N PRO A 155 0.23 -5.03 19.15
CA PRO A 155 -0.88 -5.82 19.69
C PRO A 155 -0.88 -5.92 21.23
N GLU A 156 0.28 -5.81 21.89
CA GLU A 156 0.42 -5.99 23.34
C GLU A 156 -0.36 -4.93 24.14
N GLU A 157 -0.54 -3.74 23.56
CA GLU A 157 -1.34 -2.69 24.19
C GLU A 157 -2.84 -2.98 24.10
N LEU A 158 -3.28 -3.85 23.18
CA LEU A 158 -4.69 -4.11 22.89
C LEU A 158 -5.23 -5.37 23.54
N VAL A 159 -4.38 -6.38 23.70
CA VAL A 159 -4.75 -7.72 24.11
C VAL A 159 -4.08 -8.04 25.43
N SER A 160 -4.81 -7.91 26.54
CA SER A 160 -4.28 -8.26 27.86
C SER A 160 -4.42 -9.75 28.14
N GLU A 161 -5.47 -10.36 27.62
CA GLU A 161 -5.77 -11.79 27.69
C GLU A 161 -5.99 -12.39 26.29
N LYS A 162 -5.57 -13.64 26.08
CA LYS A 162 -5.63 -14.30 24.77
C LYS A 162 -7.05 -14.48 24.19
N ASN A 163 -8.09 -14.34 25.00
CA ASN A 163 -9.48 -14.59 24.58
C ASN A 163 -10.27 -13.29 24.31
N GLU A 164 -9.58 -12.16 24.20
CA GLU A 164 -10.20 -10.86 23.93
C GLU A 164 -10.63 -10.73 22.46
N LYS A 165 -11.87 -10.31 22.22
CA LYS A 165 -12.43 -10.12 20.87
C LYS A 165 -12.10 -8.72 20.35
N VAL A 166 -11.15 -8.68 19.43
CA VAL A 166 -10.72 -7.44 18.75
C VAL A 166 -11.45 -7.28 17.42
N VAL A 167 -11.97 -6.08 17.19
CA VAL A 167 -12.59 -5.68 15.93
C VAL A 167 -11.75 -4.61 15.25
N VAL A 168 -11.42 -4.81 13.97
CA VAL A 168 -10.78 -3.81 13.11
C VAL A 168 -11.80 -3.29 12.10
N VAL A 169 -11.88 -1.98 11.91
CA VAL A 169 -12.84 -1.36 10.99
C VAL A 169 -12.11 -0.64 9.88
N GLY A 170 -12.41 -1.02 8.64
CA GLY A 170 -11.85 -0.38 7.45
C GLY A 170 -11.51 -1.36 6.35
N SER A 171 -11.33 -0.83 5.13
CA SER A 171 -11.18 -1.61 3.89
C SER A 171 -9.87 -1.31 3.15
N SER A 172 -8.88 -0.76 3.83
CA SER A 172 -7.61 -0.31 3.22
C SER A 172 -6.39 -0.86 3.96
N HIS A 173 -5.19 -0.50 3.51
CA HIS A 173 -3.91 -1.08 3.93
C HIS A 173 -3.76 -1.21 5.45
N SER A 174 -4.00 -0.15 6.22
CA SER A 174 -3.90 -0.18 7.68
C SER A 174 -4.84 -1.20 8.32
N ALA A 175 -6.07 -1.36 7.81
CA ALA A 175 -7.02 -2.33 8.36
C ALA A 175 -6.52 -3.77 8.18
N LEU A 176 -6.01 -4.09 6.98
CA LEU A 176 -5.53 -5.43 6.66
C LEU A 176 -4.25 -5.75 7.44
N GLU A 177 -3.26 -4.86 7.41
CA GLU A 177 -1.96 -5.11 8.06
C GLU A 177 -2.08 -5.11 9.60
N ILE A 178 -2.90 -4.24 10.19
CA ILE A 178 -3.16 -4.29 11.65
C ILE A 178 -3.91 -5.56 12.01
N ALA A 179 -4.90 -5.99 11.23
CA ALA A 179 -5.58 -7.26 11.50
C ALA A 179 -4.62 -8.47 11.44
N VAL A 180 -3.72 -8.49 10.45
CA VAL A 180 -2.65 -9.48 10.33
C VAL A 180 -1.75 -9.44 11.57
N ASP A 181 -1.33 -8.26 12.00
CA ASP A 181 -0.40 -8.11 13.13
C ASP A 181 -1.04 -8.52 14.46
N VAL A 182 -2.27 -8.05 14.75
CA VAL A 182 -3.01 -8.43 15.96
C VAL A 182 -3.33 -9.92 16.00
N SER A 183 -3.53 -10.57 14.84
CA SER A 183 -3.77 -12.02 14.77
C SER A 183 -2.62 -12.85 15.37
N LYS A 184 -1.40 -12.28 15.45
CA LYS A 184 -0.24 -12.93 16.07
C LYS A 184 -0.35 -12.99 17.59
N SER A 185 -1.17 -12.16 18.22
CA SER A 185 -1.22 -12.04 19.68
C SER A 185 -2.48 -12.60 20.33
N VAL A 186 -3.56 -12.75 19.56
CA VAL A 186 -4.78 -13.42 20.04
C VAL A 186 -4.63 -14.95 20.14
N GLY A 187 -5.47 -15.56 20.96
CA GLY A 187 -5.56 -17.01 21.10
C GLY A 187 -6.01 -17.69 19.81
N VAL A 188 -5.62 -18.94 19.63
CA VAL A 188 -5.90 -19.73 18.41
C VAL A 188 -7.41 -19.89 18.15
N ASP A 189 -8.22 -19.84 19.22
CA ASP A 189 -9.67 -20.06 19.16
C ASP A 189 -10.50 -18.78 19.02
N VAL A 190 -9.87 -17.59 19.00
CA VAL A 190 -10.58 -16.30 18.89
C VAL A 190 -10.13 -15.56 17.64
N PRO A 191 -10.90 -15.59 16.54
CA PRO A 191 -10.55 -14.88 15.33
C PRO A 191 -10.66 -13.37 15.52
N ILE A 192 -9.82 -12.62 14.79
CA ILE A 192 -9.99 -11.17 14.63
C ILE A 192 -11.16 -10.91 13.69
N THR A 193 -12.10 -10.07 14.09
CA THR A 193 -13.19 -9.66 13.20
C THR A 193 -12.80 -8.37 12.48
N VAL A 194 -12.88 -8.35 11.14
CA VAL A 194 -12.66 -7.15 10.34
C VAL A 194 -13.95 -6.72 9.68
N VAL A 195 -14.44 -5.53 10.03
CA VAL A 195 -15.66 -4.94 9.49
C VAL A 195 -15.31 -4.04 8.31
N MET A 196 -15.83 -4.39 7.14
CA MET A 196 -15.52 -3.72 5.87
C MET A 196 -16.80 -3.26 5.16
N PRO A 197 -16.98 -1.95 4.86
CA PRO A 197 -18.10 -1.50 4.04
C PRO A 197 -18.04 -2.04 2.61
N LYS A 198 -16.83 -2.05 2.02
CA LYS A 198 -16.53 -2.59 0.70
C LYS A 198 -15.32 -3.51 0.83
N ILE A 199 -15.39 -4.72 0.27
CA ILE A 199 -14.27 -5.65 0.29
C ILE A 199 -13.32 -5.25 -0.85
N PRO A 200 -12.06 -4.87 -0.59
CA PRO A 200 -11.11 -4.55 -1.65
C PRO A 200 -10.60 -5.83 -2.32
N TRP A 201 -10.07 -5.71 -3.53
CA TRP A 201 -9.12 -6.69 -4.05
C TRP A 201 -7.85 -6.66 -3.20
N VAL A 202 -7.52 -7.79 -2.59
CA VAL A 202 -6.32 -7.93 -1.77
C VAL A 202 -5.19 -8.38 -2.67
N VAL A 203 -4.23 -7.49 -2.90
CA VAL A 203 -3.12 -7.72 -3.83
C VAL A 203 -1.82 -7.92 -3.03
N PRO A 204 -1.10 -9.05 -3.20
CA PRO A 204 0.20 -9.20 -2.56
C PRO A 204 1.25 -8.32 -3.23
N ARG A 205 2.42 -8.21 -2.60
CA ARG A 205 3.52 -7.35 -3.09
C ARG A 205 4.10 -7.82 -4.42
N TYR A 206 3.97 -9.11 -4.74
CA TYR A 206 4.41 -9.70 -6.00
C TYR A 206 3.23 -10.28 -6.77
N VAL A 207 3.10 -9.93 -8.05
CA VAL A 207 1.99 -10.32 -8.91
C VAL A 207 2.49 -10.81 -10.28
N PRO A 208 1.70 -11.62 -11.00
CA PRO A 208 2.00 -11.95 -12.39
C PRO A 208 2.07 -10.68 -13.24
N ALA A 209 3.15 -10.51 -13.98
CA ALA A 209 3.26 -9.48 -15.00
C ALA A 209 2.56 -9.96 -16.28
N CYS A 210 1.61 -9.18 -16.81
CA CYS A 210 1.04 -9.44 -18.13
C CYS A 210 2.15 -9.37 -19.20
N SER A 211 2.22 -10.40 -20.05
CA SER A 211 3.05 -10.36 -21.25
C SER A 211 2.35 -9.51 -22.32
N ASP A 212 2.82 -8.29 -22.52
CA ASP A 212 2.27 -7.38 -23.55
C ASP A 212 2.61 -7.82 -25.00
N HIS A 213 3.29 -8.96 -25.19
CA HIS A 213 3.68 -9.47 -26.51
C HIS A 213 2.57 -10.15 -27.35
N ALA A 214 1.31 -10.11 -26.91
CA ALA A 214 0.20 -10.70 -27.68
C ALA A 214 -0.42 -9.74 -28.72
N ALA A 215 -0.01 -8.47 -28.78
CA ALA A 215 -0.67 -7.46 -29.64
C ALA A 215 0.07 -7.13 -30.96
N ASP A 216 1.23 -7.73 -31.24
CA ASP A 216 1.95 -7.50 -32.49
C ASP A 216 1.62 -8.59 -33.53
N THR A 217 0.38 -8.62 -34.00
CA THR A 217 -0.01 -9.43 -35.15
C THR A 217 0.51 -8.79 -36.43
N ASN A 218 1.80 -9.00 -36.75
CA ASN A 218 2.35 -8.93 -38.10
C ASN A 218 3.72 -9.63 -38.25
N ALA A 219 3.99 -10.67 -37.45
CA ALA A 219 5.11 -11.58 -37.69
C ALA A 219 4.59 -12.97 -38.09
N HIS A 220 4.75 -13.34 -39.36
CA HIS A 220 4.63 -14.70 -39.88
C HIS A 220 5.79 -15.58 -39.37
N THR A 221 5.91 -15.74 -38.06
CA THR A 221 6.89 -16.65 -37.44
C THR A 221 6.25 -17.35 -36.24
N SER A 222 5.86 -18.60 -36.49
CA SER A 222 5.75 -19.72 -35.54
C SER A 222 5.22 -19.40 -34.12
N ALA A 223 4.01 -19.89 -33.86
CA ALA A 223 3.47 -20.16 -32.54
C ALA A 223 4.39 -21.12 -31.75
N THR A 224 5.39 -20.61 -31.04
CA THR A 224 6.26 -21.43 -30.16
C THR A 224 6.97 -20.68 -29.03
N ALA A 225 6.67 -19.40 -28.78
CA ALA A 225 7.10 -18.74 -27.54
C ALA A 225 5.89 -18.62 -26.62
N ALA A 226 5.65 -19.65 -25.79
CA ALA A 226 4.79 -19.48 -24.62
C ALA A 226 5.37 -18.31 -23.82
N ALA A 227 4.60 -17.23 -23.66
CA ALA A 227 5.03 -16.09 -22.87
C ALA A 227 5.46 -16.59 -21.49
N THR A 228 6.75 -16.45 -21.18
CA THR A 228 7.30 -16.85 -19.88
C THR A 228 6.61 -16.01 -18.82
N ALA A 229 5.77 -16.64 -17.99
CA ALA A 229 5.13 -15.95 -16.89
C ALA A 229 6.21 -15.38 -15.95
N SER A 230 6.11 -14.08 -15.65
CA SER A 230 7.03 -13.38 -14.75
C SER A 230 6.25 -12.88 -13.53
N PHE A 231 6.90 -12.84 -12.37
CA PHE A 231 6.32 -12.27 -11.15
C PHE A 231 7.12 -11.05 -10.74
N LEU A 232 6.49 -9.89 -10.72
CA LEU A 232 7.14 -8.62 -10.42
C LEU A 232 6.53 -7.98 -9.18
N PRO A 233 7.27 -7.09 -8.50
CA PRO A 233 6.69 -6.13 -7.59
C PRO A 233 5.46 -5.43 -8.19
N ILE A 234 4.43 -5.22 -7.35
CA ILE A 234 3.11 -4.72 -7.77
C ILE A 234 3.19 -3.37 -8.50
N ASP A 235 4.08 -2.48 -8.08
CA ASP A 235 4.32 -1.18 -8.70
C ASP A 235 4.90 -1.30 -10.10
N LEU A 236 5.88 -2.19 -10.32
CA LEU A 236 6.44 -2.50 -11.64
C LEU A 236 5.44 -3.16 -12.58
N ALA A 237 4.47 -3.89 -12.02
CA ALA A 237 3.38 -4.50 -12.79
C ALA A 237 2.27 -3.49 -13.11
N PHE A 238 1.92 -2.60 -12.18
CA PHE A 238 0.76 -1.70 -12.30
C PHE A 238 1.11 -0.39 -13.04
N TYR A 239 2.27 0.21 -12.75
CA TYR A 239 2.68 1.51 -13.27
C TYR A 239 3.54 1.39 -14.52
N ARG A 240 2.96 0.76 -15.54
CA ARG A 240 3.51 0.68 -16.89
C ARG A 240 2.80 1.66 -17.81
N ARG A 241 3.54 2.21 -18.76
CA ARG A 241 2.97 2.99 -19.86
C ARG A 241 2.10 2.09 -20.72
N ARG A 242 0.90 2.54 -21.08
CA ARG A 242 -0.02 1.83 -21.97
C ARG A 242 -0.35 2.73 -23.15
N LYS A 243 -0.55 2.19 -24.36
CA LYS A 243 -1.23 2.96 -25.42
C LYS A 243 -2.61 3.31 -24.90
N ARG A 244 -2.87 4.62 -24.76
CA ARG A 244 -4.20 5.11 -24.43
C ARG A 244 -5.05 4.93 -25.69
N HIS A 245 -5.75 3.80 -25.80
CA HIS A 245 -6.72 3.60 -26.86
C HIS A 245 -7.75 4.73 -26.80
N ASP A 246 -7.96 5.34 -27.97
CA ASP A 246 -8.81 6.50 -28.25
C ASP A 246 -10.03 6.67 -27.33
N LYS A 247 -10.25 7.93 -26.96
CA LYS A 247 -11.54 8.45 -26.46
C LYS A 247 -12.66 7.81 -27.28
N ASP A 248 -13.66 7.22 -26.59
CA ASP A 248 -14.88 6.64 -27.18
C ASP A 248 -15.26 7.32 -28.50
N SER A 249 -15.10 6.59 -29.60
CA SER A 249 -15.45 7.01 -30.97
C SER A 249 -16.96 7.15 -31.22
N SER A 250 -17.75 7.36 -30.16
CA SER A 250 -19.20 7.54 -30.21
C SER A 250 -19.66 9.00 -30.08
N ARG A 251 -18.75 9.97 -29.88
CA ARG A 251 -19.05 11.39 -30.08
C ARG A 251 -18.45 11.89 -31.40
N SER A 252 -19.15 11.57 -32.49
CA SER A 252 -18.98 12.24 -33.77
C SER A 252 -19.29 13.73 -33.61
N GLY A 253 -18.23 14.53 -33.47
CA GLY A 253 -18.21 15.97 -33.57
C GLY A 253 -16.83 16.35 -34.08
N SER A 254 -16.75 16.65 -35.38
CA SER A 254 -15.53 16.97 -36.11
C SER A 254 -14.66 17.98 -35.33
N ILE A 255 -13.49 17.55 -34.90
CA ILE A 255 -12.34 18.43 -34.65
C ILE A 255 -11.20 17.88 -35.48
N SER A 256 -10.91 18.59 -36.55
CA SER A 256 -9.70 18.45 -37.36
C SER A 256 -8.49 18.99 -36.59
N GLY A 257 -7.43 18.20 -36.49
CA GLY A 257 -6.08 18.67 -36.15
C GLY A 257 -5.47 18.04 -34.90
N ASN A 258 -4.48 17.17 -35.08
CA ASN A 258 -3.32 16.91 -34.21
C ASN A 258 -3.50 17.01 -32.68
N ASP A 259 -4.53 16.39 -32.09
CA ASP A 259 -4.62 16.28 -30.63
C ASP A 259 -4.09 14.92 -30.16
N GLU A 260 -2.79 14.70 -30.33
CA GLU A 260 -2.00 13.64 -29.66
C GLU A 260 -1.77 13.97 -28.17
N SER A 261 -2.72 14.64 -27.49
CA SER A 261 -2.55 14.95 -26.06
C SER A 261 -2.76 13.71 -25.19
N SER A 262 -1.63 13.09 -24.88
CA SER A 262 -1.33 12.16 -23.79
C SER A 262 -1.59 12.77 -22.39
N GLY A 263 -2.75 13.40 -22.18
CA GLY A 263 -3.16 13.94 -20.88
C GLY A 263 -3.67 12.87 -19.90
N GLU A 264 -3.47 13.09 -18.61
CA GLU A 264 -3.94 12.23 -17.52
C GLU A 264 -5.42 11.85 -17.64
N GLN A 265 -5.74 10.59 -17.35
CA GLN A 265 -7.12 10.15 -17.16
C GLN A 265 -7.65 10.54 -15.78
N THR A 266 -8.67 11.40 -15.74
CA THR A 266 -9.25 11.93 -14.49
C THR A 266 -10.66 11.43 -14.17
N SER A 267 -11.22 10.54 -15.00
CA SER A 267 -12.54 9.94 -14.77
C SER A 267 -12.59 8.47 -15.18
N LEU A 268 -13.49 7.72 -14.54
CA LEU A 268 -13.74 6.31 -14.83
C LEU A 268 -15.13 6.10 -15.43
N SER A 269 -15.21 5.23 -16.44
CA SER A 269 -16.46 4.73 -16.99
C SER A 269 -16.82 3.34 -16.41
N PRO A 270 -18.11 2.96 -16.38
CA PRO A 270 -18.56 1.61 -16.04
C PRO A 270 -17.80 0.50 -16.78
N LYS A 271 -17.53 0.71 -18.08
CA LYS A 271 -16.78 -0.24 -18.93
C LYS A 271 -15.32 -0.36 -18.48
N SER A 272 -14.66 0.76 -18.20
CA SER A 272 -13.28 0.76 -17.69
C SER A 272 -13.19 0.06 -16.33
N CYS A 273 -14.17 0.27 -15.45
CA CYS A 273 -14.24 -0.41 -14.17
C CYS A 273 -14.39 -1.93 -14.33
N ARG A 274 -15.31 -2.39 -15.20
CA ARG A 274 -15.47 -3.83 -15.50
C ARG A 274 -14.19 -4.46 -15.98
N GLN A 275 -13.49 -3.79 -16.91
CA GLN A 275 -12.21 -4.29 -17.42
C GLN A 275 -11.17 -4.40 -16.30
N ARG A 276 -11.02 -3.36 -15.47
CA ARG A 276 -10.06 -3.38 -14.34
C ARG A 276 -10.37 -4.50 -13.34
N HIS A 277 -11.64 -4.75 -13.05
CA HIS A 277 -12.03 -5.89 -12.22
C HIS A 277 -11.67 -7.24 -12.87
N GLN A 278 -11.87 -7.38 -14.19
CA GLN A 278 -11.49 -8.60 -14.92
C GLN A 278 -9.97 -8.81 -14.90
N ASP A 279 -9.19 -7.75 -15.11
CA ASP A 279 -7.73 -7.78 -15.06
C ASP A 279 -7.25 -8.21 -13.66
N LEU A 280 -7.82 -7.63 -12.60
CA LEU A 280 -7.51 -8.00 -11.21
C LEU A 280 -7.89 -9.46 -10.92
N ARG A 281 -9.05 -9.93 -11.40
CA ARG A 281 -9.47 -11.32 -11.23
C ARG A 281 -8.54 -12.30 -11.92
N ALA A 282 -8.13 -12.00 -13.17
CA ALA A 282 -7.19 -12.82 -13.91
C ALA A 282 -5.81 -12.87 -13.23
N MET A 283 -5.35 -11.74 -12.67
CA MET A 283 -4.07 -11.65 -11.98
C MET A 283 -4.06 -12.37 -10.63
N LEU A 284 -5.11 -12.21 -9.83
CA LEU A 284 -5.18 -12.75 -8.46
C LEU A 284 -5.67 -14.20 -8.42
N GLY A 285 -6.38 -14.64 -9.44
CA GLY A 285 -7.03 -15.94 -9.47
C GLY A 285 -8.24 -16.02 -8.53
N PRO A 286 -8.80 -17.23 -8.35
CA PRO A 286 -10.08 -17.40 -7.67
C PRO A 286 -10.01 -17.41 -6.13
N LYS A 287 -8.82 -17.42 -5.52
CA LYS A 287 -8.63 -17.64 -4.07
C LYS A 287 -9.47 -16.70 -3.21
N GLN A 288 -9.43 -15.39 -3.49
CA GLN A 288 -10.17 -14.41 -2.70
C GLN A 288 -11.68 -14.61 -2.76
N GLU A 289 -12.22 -14.84 -3.96
CA GLU A 289 -13.66 -15.02 -4.19
C GLU A 289 -14.19 -16.32 -3.54
N GLN A 290 -13.32 -17.30 -3.31
CA GLN A 290 -13.67 -18.57 -2.66
C GLN A 290 -13.70 -18.48 -1.13
N ILE A 291 -12.90 -17.59 -0.54
CA ILE A 291 -12.78 -17.49 0.92
C ILE A 291 -13.52 -16.29 1.52
N LEU A 292 -13.83 -15.26 0.71
CA LEU A 292 -14.60 -14.09 1.14
C LEU A 292 -16.02 -14.12 0.58
N PRO A 293 -17.03 -13.72 1.38
CA PRO A 293 -18.44 -13.99 1.08
C PRO A 293 -19.09 -13.16 -0.03
N VAL A 294 -18.38 -12.35 -0.82
CA VAL A 294 -19.03 -11.53 -1.86
C VAL A 294 -18.08 -11.26 -3.04
N PRO A 295 -18.46 -11.58 -4.30
CA PRO A 295 -17.86 -10.91 -5.45
C PRO A 295 -18.17 -9.39 -5.38
N PRO A 296 -17.48 -8.52 -6.13
CA PRO A 296 -17.92 -7.13 -6.27
C PRO A 296 -19.42 -7.10 -6.60
N ALA A 297 -20.23 -6.49 -5.74
CA ALA A 297 -21.67 -6.38 -5.94
C ALA A 297 -22.03 -5.76 -7.30
N CYS A 298 -21.14 -4.90 -7.80
CA CYS A 298 -21.19 -4.32 -9.12
C CYS A 298 -19.77 -4.20 -9.68
N PHE A 299 -19.50 -4.93 -10.77
CA PHE A 299 -18.24 -4.83 -11.52
C PHE A 299 -18.10 -3.51 -12.29
N GLU A 300 -19.16 -2.71 -12.34
CA GLU A 300 -19.17 -1.41 -13.01
C GLU A 300 -18.70 -0.27 -12.11
N GLU A 301 -18.55 -0.50 -10.81
CA GLU A 301 -17.97 0.47 -9.89
C GLU A 301 -16.44 0.43 -9.90
N PRO A 302 -15.76 1.52 -9.51
CA PRO A 302 -14.31 1.52 -9.39
C PRO A 302 -13.83 0.43 -8.42
N PRO A 303 -12.82 -0.37 -8.82
CA PRO A 303 -12.22 -1.34 -7.94
C PRO A 303 -11.49 -0.63 -6.80
N MET A 304 -11.57 -1.20 -5.60
CA MET A 304 -10.71 -0.85 -4.49
C MET A 304 -9.62 -1.90 -4.37
N VAL A 305 -8.38 -1.47 -4.15
CA VAL A 305 -7.23 -2.35 -3.91
C VAL A 305 -6.69 -2.09 -2.52
N ALA A 306 -6.30 -3.15 -1.82
CA ALA A 306 -5.51 -3.09 -0.60
C ALA A 306 -4.37 -4.09 -0.69
N VAL A 307 -3.17 -3.68 -0.31
CA VAL A 307 -1.97 -4.51 -0.39
C VAL A 307 -1.75 -5.25 0.92
N SER A 308 -1.67 -6.58 0.85
CA SER A 308 -1.29 -7.44 1.98
C SER A 308 -0.89 -8.83 1.47
N ASP A 309 0.20 -9.39 2.00
CA ASP A 309 0.65 -10.74 1.61
C ASP A 309 0.00 -11.86 2.42
N TYR A 310 -0.45 -11.56 3.64
CA TYR A 310 -0.85 -12.57 4.62
C TYR A 310 -2.33 -12.49 5.00
N PHE A 311 -3.02 -11.40 4.69
CA PHE A 311 -4.42 -11.22 5.09
C PHE A 311 -5.31 -12.36 4.59
N LEU A 312 -5.27 -12.68 3.29
CA LEU A 312 -6.07 -13.77 2.73
C LEU A 312 -5.66 -15.16 3.26
N ASP A 313 -4.38 -15.35 3.59
CA ASP A 313 -3.89 -16.60 4.20
C ASP A 313 -4.52 -16.83 5.58
N LEU A 314 -4.60 -15.77 6.39
CA LEU A 314 -5.17 -15.82 7.74
C LEU A 314 -6.71 -15.91 7.72
N VAL A 315 -7.36 -15.34 6.71
CA VAL A 315 -8.78 -15.58 6.44
C VAL A 315 -9.02 -17.05 6.08
N ALA A 316 -8.23 -17.61 5.17
CA ALA A 316 -8.34 -19.02 4.78
C ALA A 316 -8.07 -19.98 5.96
N ASP A 317 -7.16 -19.60 6.86
CA ASP A 317 -6.87 -20.35 8.09
C ASP A 317 -7.97 -20.21 9.16
N GLY A 318 -8.87 -19.23 9.02
CA GLY A 318 -9.94 -18.93 9.99
C GLY A 318 -9.49 -18.09 11.18
N LYS A 319 -8.30 -17.47 11.12
CA LYS A 319 -7.78 -16.55 12.14
C LYS A 319 -8.32 -15.13 11.98
N ILE A 320 -8.79 -14.79 10.79
CA ILE A 320 -9.48 -13.52 10.50
C ILE A 320 -10.88 -13.85 9.95
N GLU A 321 -11.90 -13.25 10.54
CA GLU A 321 -13.27 -13.26 10.06
C GLU A 321 -13.59 -11.90 9.42
N VAL A 322 -14.16 -11.91 8.21
CA VAL A 322 -14.56 -10.68 7.52
C VAL A 322 -16.07 -10.51 7.58
N VAL A 323 -16.48 -9.35 8.07
CA VAL A 323 -17.88 -8.94 8.18
C VAL A 323 -18.12 -7.76 7.27
N ARG A 324 -19.06 -7.89 6.33
CA ARG A 324 -19.46 -6.78 5.47
C ARG A 324 -20.46 -5.88 6.19
N GLY A 325 -20.10 -4.61 6.43
CA GLY A 325 -20.95 -3.69 7.18
C GLY A 325 -20.29 -2.35 7.51
N ARG A 326 -21.05 -1.46 8.15
CA ARG A 326 -20.57 -0.19 8.71
C ARG A 326 -20.85 -0.13 10.20
N VAL A 327 -19.90 0.37 10.99
CA VAL A 327 -20.11 0.57 12.43
C VAL A 327 -20.96 1.82 12.65
N GLU A 328 -22.11 1.66 13.30
CA GLU A 328 -23.00 2.77 13.68
C GLU A 328 -22.80 3.24 15.12
N GLY A 329 -22.13 2.44 15.95
CA GLY A 329 -21.93 2.78 17.35
C GLY A 329 -21.74 1.57 18.24
N ILE A 330 -21.81 1.82 19.54
CA ILE A 330 -21.69 0.81 20.60
C ILE A 330 -23.09 0.52 21.15
N THR A 331 -23.33 -0.71 21.62
CA THR A 331 -24.59 -1.06 22.30
C THR A 331 -24.73 -0.34 23.64
N ASP A 332 -25.96 -0.17 24.14
CA ASP A 332 -26.23 0.52 25.42
C ASP A 332 -25.49 -0.12 26.61
N GLY A 333 -25.24 -1.44 26.55
CA GLY A 333 -24.45 -2.18 27.55
C GLY A 333 -22.94 -1.99 27.45
N GLY A 334 -22.43 -1.29 26.44
CA GLY A 334 -21.01 -0.98 26.27
C GLY A 334 -20.11 -2.14 25.85
N LYS A 335 -20.70 -3.31 25.53
CA LYS A 335 -20.01 -4.59 25.29
C LYS A 335 -20.19 -5.16 23.88
N GLY A 336 -20.87 -4.44 22.99
CA GLY A 336 -21.04 -4.87 21.60
C GLY A 336 -21.02 -3.70 20.63
N LEU A 337 -20.85 -4.01 19.35
CA LEU A 337 -20.91 -3.05 18.26
C LEU A 337 -22.19 -3.22 17.46
N ARG A 338 -22.81 -2.10 17.10
CA ARG A 338 -23.92 -2.05 16.14
C ARG A 338 -23.35 -1.91 14.74
N ILE A 339 -23.69 -2.86 13.88
CA ILE A 339 -23.22 -2.91 12.50
C ILE A 339 -24.43 -2.83 11.57
N SER A 340 -24.48 -1.82 10.71
CA SER A 340 -25.46 -1.78 9.61
C SER A 340 -24.97 -2.63 8.44
N ARG A 341 -25.91 -3.36 7.84
CA ARG A 341 -25.69 -4.11 6.60
C ARG A 341 -25.57 -3.13 5.44
N VAL A 342 -24.65 -3.43 4.51
CA VAL A 342 -24.51 -2.66 3.26
C VAL A 342 -25.37 -3.34 2.20
N ASN A 343 -26.45 -2.68 1.77
CA ASN A 343 -27.30 -3.15 0.67
C ASN A 343 -26.65 -2.78 -0.69
N ASP A 344 -26.65 -3.73 -1.62
CA ASP A 344 -25.98 -3.63 -2.93
C ASP A 344 -26.61 -2.62 -3.90
N SER A 345 -27.73 -2.00 -3.54
CA SER A 345 -28.55 -1.18 -4.41
C SER A 345 -28.33 0.33 -4.31
N ILE A 346 -27.44 0.81 -3.45
CA ILE A 346 -27.17 2.25 -3.28
C ILE A 346 -25.74 2.55 -3.72
N GLY A 347 -25.64 3.03 -4.96
CA GLY A 347 -24.40 3.54 -5.53
C GLY A 347 -23.79 4.63 -4.66
N ASN A 348 -22.47 4.61 -4.64
CA ASN A 348 -21.52 5.51 -4.01
C ASN A 348 -21.96 6.99 -3.98
N THR A 349 -22.72 7.41 -2.96
CA THR A 349 -22.71 8.80 -2.51
C THR A 349 -21.82 8.87 -1.29
N ASP A 350 -20.78 9.68 -1.39
CA ASP A 350 -19.86 10.02 -0.32
C ASP A 350 -20.54 10.95 0.70
N THR A 351 -21.73 10.55 1.16
CA THR A 351 -22.52 11.31 2.10
C THR A 351 -22.66 10.49 3.36
N ASP A 352 -22.07 11.01 4.44
CA ASP A 352 -22.48 10.77 5.82
C ASP A 352 -23.96 11.17 6.10
N ASN A 353 -24.79 11.29 5.06
CA ASN A 353 -26.23 11.57 5.08
C ASN A 353 -27.01 10.41 4.43
N ILE A 354 -26.78 9.18 4.89
CA ILE A 354 -27.73 8.10 4.62
C ILE A 354 -28.87 8.25 5.62
N ASN A 355 -30.06 8.58 5.10
CA ASN A 355 -31.31 8.49 5.84
C ASN A 355 -31.37 7.14 6.56
N VAL A 356 -31.57 7.20 7.87
CA VAL A 356 -31.74 6.10 8.82
C VAL A 356 -32.35 4.87 8.13
N SER A 357 -31.53 3.84 7.94
CA SER A 357 -32.01 2.51 7.56
C SER A 357 -33.01 2.04 8.61
N SER A 358 -34.08 1.38 8.19
CA SER A 358 -35.04 0.80 9.13
C SER A 358 -34.32 -0.11 10.13
N GLU A 359 -34.75 -0.13 11.39
CA GLU A 359 -34.18 -0.91 12.50
C GLU A 359 -33.90 -2.40 12.19
N SER A 360 -34.49 -2.94 11.11
CA SER A 360 -34.32 -4.29 10.60
C SER A 360 -32.95 -4.60 9.95
N ASP A 361 -32.13 -3.60 9.58
CA ASP A 361 -30.87 -3.80 8.82
C ASP A 361 -29.59 -3.72 9.69
N VAL A 362 -29.74 -3.58 11.00
CA VAL A 362 -28.64 -3.52 11.96
C VAL A 362 -28.52 -4.84 12.72
N PHE A 363 -27.30 -5.37 12.84
CA PHE A 363 -27.00 -6.50 13.71
C PHE A 363 -25.93 -6.13 14.74
N VAL A 364 -25.81 -6.96 15.78
CA VAL A 364 -24.88 -6.72 16.88
C VAL A 364 -23.74 -7.72 16.82
N LEU A 365 -22.51 -7.21 16.91
CA LEU A 365 -21.35 -8.02 17.28
C LEU A 365 -21.17 -7.97 18.80
N PRO A 366 -21.48 -9.06 19.53
CA PRO A 366 -21.38 -9.08 20.98
C PRO A 366 -19.92 -9.26 21.46
N ASP A 367 -19.73 -9.00 22.75
CA ASP A 367 -18.52 -9.27 23.54
C ASP A 367 -17.23 -8.69 22.96
N VAL A 368 -17.32 -7.52 22.32
CA VAL A 368 -16.16 -6.79 21.80
C VAL A 368 -15.39 -6.19 22.98
N THR A 369 -14.08 -6.38 23.01
CA THR A 369 -13.20 -5.82 24.03
C THR A 369 -12.43 -4.61 23.50
N SER A 370 -11.97 -4.69 22.26
CA SER A 370 -11.16 -3.66 21.60
C SER A 370 -11.64 -3.41 20.18
N LEU A 371 -11.65 -2.14 19.79
CA LEU A 371 -12.04 -1.63 18.48
C LEU A 371 -10.92 -0.74 17.93
N ILE A 372 -10.44 -1.06 16.73
CA ILE A 372 -9.46 -0.26 15.99
C ILE A 372 -10.14 0.33 14.76
N CYS A 373 -10.23 1.66 14.72
CA CYS A 373 -10.76 2.42 13.60
C CYS A 373 -9.63 2.72 12.60
N CYS A 374 -9.59 1.97 11.50
CA CYS A 374 -8.70 2.20 10.36
C CYS A 374 -9.45 2.97 9.26
N THR A 375 -10.04 4.10 9.65
CA THR A 375 -11.05 4.83 8.88
C THR A 375 -10.50 6.07 8.16
N GLY A 376 -9.18 6.16 8.05
CA GLY A 376 -8.47 7.17 7.26
C GLY A 376 -8.20 8.45 8.03
N TYR A 377 -7.79 9.49 7.31
CA TYR A 377 -7.36 10.76 7.88
C TYR A 377 -7.94 11.93 7.10
N LEU A 378 -7.94 13.09 7.75
CA LEU A 378 -8.22 14.41 7.17
C LEU A 378 -6.93 15.25 7.18
N PRO A 379 -6.74 16.15 6.21
CA PRO A 379 -5.64 17.11 6.23
C PRO A 379 -5.81 18.13 7.36
N ASP A 380 -4.72 18.77 7.79
CA ASP A 380 -4.74 19.82 8.82
C ASP A 380 -4.03 21.10 8.38
N LEU A 381 -4.59 21.77 7.38
CA LEU A 381 -4.04 23.04 6.90
C LEU A 381 -4.38 24.24 7.79
N GLU A 382 -5.45 24.16 8.58
CA GLU A 382 -5.83 25.22 9.53
C GLU A 382 -4.72 25.46 10.56
N SER A 383 -3.99 24.40 10.93
CA SER A 383 -2.88 24.48 11.88
C SER A 383 -1.76 25.43 11.47
N CYS A 384 -1.52 25.60 10.17
CA CYS A 384 -0.44 26.42 9.63
C CYS A 384 -0.93 27.61 8.80
N CYS A 385 -2.09 27.54 8.16
CA CYS A 385 -2.65 28.59 7.29
C CYS A 385 -3.73 29.45 7.98
N GLY A 386 -3.99 29.22 9.27
CA GLY A 386 -5.05 29.91 10.03
C GLY A 386 -6.42 29.25 9.90
N ALA A 387 -7.36 29.62 10.76
CA ALA A 387 -8.72 29.10 10.72
C ALA A 387 -9.48 29.57 9.48
N LEU A 388 -10.43 28.76 9.01
CA LEU A 388 -11.46 29.24 8.08
C LEU A 388 -12.30 30.32 8.79
N GLU A 389 -12.23 31.54 8.29
CA GLU A 389 -13.03 32.65 8.81
C GLU A 389 -14.49 32.47 8.37
N ASN A 390 -15.43 32.49 9.32
CA ASN A 390 -16.86 32.39 9.01
C ASN A 390 -17.36 33.69 8.35
N GLU A 391 -18.25 33.58 7.36
CA GLU A 391 -18.86 34.72 6.65
C GLU A 391 -19.55 35.76 7.57
N SER A 392 -19.79 35.42 8.84
CA SER A 392 -20.49 36.25 9.82
C SER A 392 -19.68 37.37 10.47
N SER A 393 -18.39 37.56 10.15
CA SER A 393 -17.56 38.62 10.77
C SER A 393 -17.15 39.79 9.85
N GLU A 394 -17.53 39.80 8.57
CA GLU A 394 -17.19 40.89 7.62
C GLU A 394 -18.41 41.60 7.01
N ALA A 395 -19.49 41.75 7.77
CA ALA A 395 -20.65 42.53 7.34
C ALA A 395 -20.63 43.98 7.86
N GLU A 396 -19.48 44.64 7.99
CA GLU A 396 -19.41 46.10 8.25
C GLU A 396 -18.16 46.76 7.61
N SER A 397 -17.98 46.64 6.29
CA SER A 397 -17.34 47.72 5.51
C SER A 397 -17.59 47.50 4.02
N SER A 398 -18.65 48.13 3.51
CA SER A 398 -18.93 48.24 2.09
C SER A 398 -18.06 49.33 1.45
N ASP A 399 -16.90 48.96 0.93
CA ASP A 399 -16.27 49.54 -0.27
C ASP A 399 -14.94 48.83 -0.48
N ASP A 400 -14.83 48.12 -1.61
CA ASP A 400 -13.70 48.16 -2.56
C ASP A 400 -13.53 46.80 -3.27
N SER A 401 -13.62 46.80 -4.59
CA SER A 401 -13.62 45.60 -5.44
C SER A 401 -12.21 45.15 -5.85
N SER A 402 -11.21 45.28 -4.99
CA SER A 402 -9.80 45.02 -5.35
C SER A 402 -8.93 44.42 -4.23
N SER A 403 -9.46 43.62 -3.32
CA SER A 403 -8.64 42.94 -2.30
C SER A 403 -8.36 41.48 -2.67
N LEU A 404 -7.07 41.11 -2.76
CA LEU A 404 -6.63 39.71 -2.69
C LEU A 404 -7.35 39.00 -1.51
N PRO A 405 -7.75 37.72 -1.63
CA PRO A 405 -8.43 37.05 -0.52
C PRO A 405 -7.49 37.04 0.70
N SER A 406 -7.94 37.60 1.81
CA SER A 406 -7.20 37.67 3.08
C SER A 406 -6.85 36.28 3.64
N SER A 407 -7.52 35.21 3.17
CA SER A 407 -7.30 33.82 3.60
C SER A 407 -6.81 32.90 2.48
N ILE A 408 -5.65 32.26 2.72
CA ILE A 408 -5.05 31.23 1.87
C ILE A 408 -6.04 30.06 1.66
N LEU A 409 -6.69 29.61 2.74
CA LEU A 409 -7.62 28.48 2.71
C LEU A 409 -8.87 28.76 1.87
N ARG A 410 -9.42 29.98 1.97
CA ARG A 410 -10.54 30.41 1.13
C ARG A 410 -10.14 30.48 -0.34
N THR A 411 -8.92 30.92 -0.62
CA THR A 411 -8.41 31.03 -2.00
C THR A 411 -8.38 29.69 -2.71
N VAL A 412 -8.00 28.62 -2.00
CA VAL A 412 -7.92 27.26 -2.55
C VAL A 412 -9.18 26.44 -2.29
N ASP A 413 -10.30 27.07 -1.88
CA ASP A 413 -11.56 26.37 -1.63
C ASP A 413 -11.36 25.12 -0.73
N TYR A 414 -10.69 25.33 0.41
CA TYR A 414 -10.33 24.27 1.34
C TYR A 414 -11.55 23.74 2.11
N ASP A 415 -11.77 22.43 2.08
CA ASP A 415 -12.76 21.72 2.88
C ASP A 415 -12.07 20.80 3.91
N PRO A 416 -12.15 21.10 5.23
CA PRO A 416 -11.52 20.29 6.27
C PRO A 416 -12.21 18.94 6.49
N THR A 417 -13.37 18.70 5.88
CA THR A 417 -14.14 17.46 5.98
C THR A 417 -13.94 16.52 4.80
N ASP A 418 -13.40 17.01 3.68
CA ASP A 418 -13.11 16.21 2.50
C ASP A 418 -11.79 15.43 2.64
N SER A 419 -11.90 14.11 2.81
CA SER A 419 -10.75 13.19 2.86
C SER A 419 -10.24 12.73 1.49
N PHE A 420 -10.75 13.30 0.39
CA PHE A 420 -10.40 12.93 -0.97
C PHE A 420 -9.64 14.03 -1.69
N SER A 421 -10.24 15.21 -1.89
CA SER A 421 -9.63 16.33 -2.63
C SER A 421 -9.91 17.66 -1.90
N PRO A 422 -9.20 17.91 -0.79
CA PRO A 422 -9.56 18.94 0.19
C PRO A 422 -9.32 20.36 -0.30
N MET A 423 -8.54 20.59 -1.37
CA MET A 423 -8.29 21.91 -1.95
C MET A 423 -8.42 21.90 -3.47
N THR A 424 -8.68 23.06 -4.07
CA THR A 424 -8.70 23.30 -5.51
C THR A 424 -7.43 24.04 -5.93
N THR A 425 -6.53 23.33 -6.60
CA THR A 425 -5.24 23.88 -7.07
C THR A 425 -4.87 23.26 -8.43
N HIS A 426 -4.10 23.98 -9.24
CA HIS A 426 -3.48 23.42 -10.44
C HIS A 426 -2.45 22.36 -10.04
N LEU A 427 -2.62 21.15 -10.59
CA LEU A 427 -1.79 19.96 -10.33
C LEU A 427 -1.54 19.66 -8.84
N GLU A 428 -2.55 19.91 -7.99
CA GLU A 428 -2.45 19.70 -6.52
C GLU A 428 -1.27 20.45 -5.87
N THR A 429 -0.79 21.52 -6.51
CA THR A 429 0.44 22.22 -6.14
C THR A 429 0.28 23.74 -6.08
N LEU A 430 -0.25 24.36 -7.13
CA LEU A 430 -0.18 25.81 -7.34
C LEU A 430 -1.56 26.45 -7.48
N HIS A 431 -1.68 27.74 -7.15
CA HIS A 431 -2.90 28.51 -7.39
C HIS A 431 -2.55 29.89 -7.96
N PRO A 432 -3.21 30.37 -9.04
CA PRO A 432 -2.81 31.61 -9.73
C PRO A 432 -2.93 32.86 -8.85
N LYS A 433 -3.81 32.84 -7.84
CA LYS A 433 -3.97 33.94 -6.86
C LYS A 433 -2.99 33.89 -5.68
N LEU A 434 -2.16 32.85 -5.57
CA LEU A 434 -1.18 32.68 -4.50
C LEU A 434 0.23 32.66 -5.11
N ALA A 435 0.69 33.82 -5.56
CA ALA A 435 2.03 33.93 -6.11
C ALA A 435 3.10 33.62 -5.05
N ASN A 436 4.22 33.04 -5.48
CA ASN A 436 5.30 32.54 -4.62
C ASN A 436 4.84 31.57 -3.51
N PHE A 437 3.75 30.84 -3.72
CA PHE A 437 3.21 29.89 -2.75
C PHE A 437 2.86 28.56 -3.42
N ALA A 438 3.19 27.45 -2.75
CA ALA A 438 2.87 26.12 -3.25
C ALA A 438 2.49 25.15 -2.12
N PHE A 439 1.75 24.12 -2.47
CA PHE A 439 1.51 22.94 -1.66
C PHE A 439 2.28 21.76 -2.27
N VAL A 440 2.95 20.97 -1.46
CA VAL A 440 3.70 19.79 -1.92
C VAL A 440 3.32 18.61 -1.04
N GLY A 441 2.89 17.50 -1.63
CA GLY A 441 2.45 16.33 -0.87
C GLY A 441 1.07 16.45 -0.23
N MET A 442 0.30 17.49 -0.56
CA MET A 442 -1.13 17.56 -0.26
C MET A 442 -1.94 16.73 -1.28
N TYR A 443 -1.60 15.45 -1.35
CA TYR A 443 -2.06 14.49 -2.35
C TYR A 443 -2.26 13.11 -1.73
N ARG A 444 -3.17 12.32 -2.31
CA ARG A 444 -3.46 10.94 -1.91
C ARG A 444 -3.21 9.97 -3.06
N GLY A 445 -2.14 9.18 -2.95
CA GLY A 445 -1.77 8.12 -3.91
C GLY A 445 -0.28 7.77 -3.78
N PRO A 446 0.34 7.13 -4.80
CA PRO A 446 1.77 6.81 -4.78
C PRO A 446 2.61 8.09 -4.68
N TYR A 447 3.41 8.19 -3.62
CA TYR A 447 3.80 9.49 -3.08
C TYR A 447 5.08 10.07 -3.69
N MET A 448 6.18 9.30 -3.68
CA MET A 448 7.52 9.89 -3.87
C MET A 448 7.74 10.52 -5.25
N GLY A 449 7.31 9.88 -6.33
CA GLY A 449 7.45 10.45 -7.68
C GLY A 449 6.68 11.74 -7.87
N VAL A 450 5.42 11.76 -7.42
CA VAL A 450 4.56 12.94 -7.52
C VAL A 450 5.14 14.08 -6.69
N VAL A 451 5.52 13.81 -5.43
CA VAL A 451 6.00 14.85 -4.52
C VAL A 451 7.32 15.48 -4.99
N GLU A 452 8.23 14.69 -5.55
CA GLU A 452 9.47 15.21 -6.15
C GLU A 452 9.18 16.14 -7.34
N LEU A 453 8.27 15.76 -8.24
CA LEU A 453 7.88 16.61 -9.36
C LEU A 453 7.09 17.85 -8.93
N GLN A 454 6.21 17.74 -7.95
CA GLN A 454 5.51 18.88 -7.35
C GLN A 454 6.51 19.87 -6.74
N ALA A 455 7.53 19.37 -6.02
CA ALA A 455 8.57 20.22 -5.43
C ALA A 455 9.40 20.95 -6.49
N ARG A 456 9.77 20.27 -7.57
CA ARG A 456 10.46 20.90 -8.71
C ARG A 456 9.61 21.95 -9.39
N LEU A 457 8.32 21.67 -9.59
CA LEU A 457 7.39 22.61 -10.22
C LEU A 457 7.23 23.86 -9.35
N ALA A 458 7.02 23.67 -8.04
CA ALA A 458 6.98 24.76 -7.08
C ALA A 458 8.26 25.59 -7.11
N ALA A 459 9.44 24.96 -7.05
CA ALA A 459 10.72 25.66 -7.08
C ALA A 459 10.92 26.43 -8.39
N GLY A 460 10.59 25.83 -9.54
CA GLY A 460 10.71 26.45 -10.85
C GLY A 460 9.79 27.66 -11.03
N VAL A 461 8.56 27.58 -10.53
CA VAL A 461 7.61 28.70 -10.60
C VAL A 461 8.01 29.82 -9.63
N ILE A 462 8.38 29.49 -8.39
CA ILE A 462 8.80 30.48 -7.38
C ILE A 462 10.10 31.19 -7.81
N SER A 463 11.01 30.50 -8.51
CA SER A 463 12.24 31.11 -9.04
C SER A 463 12.04 31.92 -10.33
N GLY A 464 10.87 31.82 -10.96
CA GLY A 464 10.59 32.41 -12.28
C GLY A 464 11.19 31.66 -13.46
N ASN A 465 11.80 30.49 -13.23
CA ASN A 465 12.32 29.63 -14.31
C ASN A 465 11.20 28.94 -15.10
N VAL A 466 10.06 28.70 -14.45
CA VAL A 466 8.85 28.12 -15.05
C VAL A 466 7.73 29.15 -15.01
N ALA A 467 7.10 29.39 -16.16
CA ALA A 467 5.95 30.28 -16.27
C ALA A 467 4.73 29.50 -16.76
N ILE A 468 3.73 29.36 -15.89
CA ILE A 468 2.48 28.65 -16.23
C ILE A 468 1.48 29.65 -16.83
N PRO A 469 1.01 29.45 -18.07
CA PRO A 469 -0.05 30.25 -18.67
C PRO A 469 -1.33 30.26 -17.82
N LEU A 470 -2.06 31.38 -17.84
CA LEU A 470 -3.32 31.50 -17.09
C LEU A 470 -4.35 30.45 -17.55
N GLU A 471 -4.39 30.12 -18.83
CA GLU A 471 -5.25 29.08 -19.40
C GLU A 471 -4.99 27.69 -18.79
N ASP A 472 -3.72 27.36 -18.50
CA ASP A 472 -3.33 26.10 -17.87
C ASP A 472 -3.71 26.07 -16.38
N PHE A 473 -3.60 27.22 -15.69
CA PHE A 473 -4.15 27.36 -14.35
C PHE A 473 -5.66 27.11 -14.35
N GLU A 474 -6.41 27.78 -15.22
CA GLU A 474 -7.87 27.63 -15.31
C GLU A 474 -8.28 26.18 -15.60
N LYS A 475 -7.64 25.53 -16.57
CA LYS A 475 -7.85 24.12 -16.90
C LYS A 475 -7.52 23.19 -15.73
N GLY A 476 -6.43 23.46 -15.02
CA GLY A 476 -6.01 22.70 -13.84
C GLY A 476 -7.01 22.81 -12.69
N LEU A 477 -7.49 24.02 -12.40
CA LEU A 477 -8.50 24.25 -11.37
C LEU A 477 -9.83 23.59 -11.73
N GLU A 478 -10.27 23.66 -12.99
CA GLU A 478 -11.48 22.98 -13.45
C GLU A 478 -11.35 21.44 -13.32
N THR A 479 -10.17 20.91 -13.66
CA THR A 479 -9.87 19.48 -13.50
C THR A 479 -9.93 19.06 -12.03
N CYS A 480 -9.32 19.83 -11.14
CA CYS A 480 -9.35 19.57 -9.70
C CYS A 480 -10.78 19.59 -9.14
N LYS A 481 -11.60 20.57 -9.55
CA LYS A 481 -13.04 20.63 -9.18
C LYS A 481 -13.82 19.41 -9.67
N LYS A 482 -13.56 18.94 -10.89
CA LYS A 482 -14.19 17.72 -11.45
C LYS A 482 -13.75 16.46 -10.69
N ILE A 483 -12.49 16.36 -10.27
CA ILE A 483 -12.01 15.24 -9.46
C ILE A 483 -12.68 15.23 -8.09
N ARG A 484 -12.74 16.39 -7.43
CA ARG A 484 -13.45 16.55 -6.15
C ARG A 484 -14.92 16.17 -6.26
N ASN A 485 -15.59 16.70 -7.28
CA ASN A 485 -17.03 16.54 -7.52
C ASN A 485 -17.29 15.92 -8.90
N PRO A 486 -17.17 14.59 -9.04
CA PRO A 486 -17.24 13.90 -10.34
C PRO A 486 -18.63 13.91 -11.00
N GLY A 487 -19.67 14.41 -10.31
CA GLY A 487 -21.04 14.44 -10.82
C GLY A 487 -21.53 13.03 -11.19
N PRO A 488 -21.94 12.77 -12.45
CA PRO A 488 -22.38 11.45 -12.89
C PRO A 488 -21.22 10.45 -13.12
N THR A 489 -19.96 10.90 -13.06
CA THR A 489 -18.81 10.02 -13.26
C THR A 489 -18.45 9.27 -11.98
N LEU A 490 -17.82 8.10 -12.12
CA LEU A 490 -17.53 7.22 -11.00
C LEU A 490 -16.29 7.71 -10.24
N ARG A 491 -16.39 7.78 -8.91
CA ARG A 491 -15.29 8.21 -8.04
C ARG A 491 -14.27 7.07 -7.80
N PRO A 492 -13.02 7.21 -8.28
CA PRO A 492 -11.95 6.22 -8.05
C PRO A 492 -11.52 6.15 -6.57
N GLN A 493 -10.71 5.14 -6.23
CA GLN A 493 -10.12 5.01 -4.89
C GLN A 493 -9.21 6.21 -4.52
N PHE A 494 -8.47 6.75 -5.49
CA PHE A 494 -7.54 7.87 -5.34
C PHE A 494 -7.92 9.01 -6.30
N PRO A 495 -7.79 10.30 -5.90
CA PRO A 495 -8.15 11.45 -6.74
C PRO A 495 -7.46 11.44 -8.11
N ARG A 496 -6.14 11.23 -8.13
CA ARG A 496 -5.33 11.08 -9.34
C ARG A 496 -4.95 9.61 -9.51
N PHE A 497 -5.92 8.81 -9.97
CA PHE A 497 -5.74 7.36 -10.10
C PHE A 497 -4.84 6.95 -11.27
N ASP A 498 -4.73 7.80 -12.30
CA ASP A 498 -3.77 7.62 -13.39
C ASP A 498 -2.41 8.19 -12.97
N TYR A 499 -1.71 7.45 -12.11
CA TYR A 499 -0.40 7.86 -11.57
C TYR A 499 0.59 8.23 -12.68
N VAL A 500 0.68 7.40 -13.74
CA VAL A 500 1.60 7.64 -14.86
C VAL A 500 1.23 8.92 -15.61
N GLY A 501 -0.04 9.10 -15.94
CA GLY A 501 -0.50 10.32 -16.60
C GLY A 501 -0.34 11.58 -15.76
N PHE A 502 -0.48 11.47 -14.43
CA PHE A 502 -0.26 12.61 -13.55
C PHE A 502 1.23 12.98 -13.48
N MET A 503 2.13 12.01 -13.36
CA MET A 503 3.57 12.22 -13.44
C MET A 503 3.96 12.93 -14.76
N ASP A 504 3.43 12.46 -15.89
CA ASP A 504 3.66 13.09 -17.20
C ASP A 504 3.11 14.53 -17.26
N SER A 505 1.96 14.78 -16.64
CA SER A 505 1.35 16.13 -16.60
C SER A 505 2.21 17.10 -15.78
N LEU A 506 2.73 16.68 -14.63
CA LEU A 506 3.66 17.48 -13.82
C LEU A 506 4.97 17.77 -14.57
N ALA A 507 5.52 16.75 -15.24
CA ALA A 507 6.74 16.88 -16.03
C ALA A 507 6.54 17.82 -17.23
N GLY A 508 5.41 17.72 -17.93
CA GLY A 508 5.06 18.62 -19.02
C GLY A 508 5.01 20.09 -18.58
N SER A 509 4.48 20.38 -17.39
CA SER A 509 4.49 21.74 -16.83
C SER A 509 5.89 22.26 -16.49
N LEU A 510 6.86 21.39 -16.17
CA LEU A 510 8.24 21.78 -15.92
C LEU A 510 8.97 22.24 -17.19
N SER A 511 8.53 21.79 -18.38
CA SER A 511 9.13 22.18 -19.66
C SER A 511 8.70 23.57 -20.15
N LEU A 512 7.76 24.23 -19.46
CA LEU A 512 7.31 25.59 -19.79
C LEU A 512 8.36 26.63 -19.36
N LYS A 513 9.14 27.17 -20.31
CA LYS A 513 10.21 28.15 -20.01
C LYS A 513 9.65 29.50 -19.57
N GLY A 514 10.20 30.04 -18.48
CA GLY A 514 10.13 31.48 -18.17
C GLY A 514 10.95 32.32 -19.16
N THR A 515 10.85 33.65 -19.09
CA THR A 515 11.48 34.60 -20.04
C THR A 515 13.02 34.62 -20.05
N ALA A 516 13.69 33.65 -19.43
CA ALA A 516 15.15 33.57 -19.33
C ALA A 516 15.71 32.36 -20.10
N THR A 517 16.41 32.67 -21.19
CA THR A 517 17.38 31.85 -21.94
C THR A 517 16.87 30.55 -22.58
N ALA A 518 16.68 30.64 -23.90
CA ALA A 518 16.53 29.52 -24.81
C ALA A 518 17.88 28.81 -25.03
N GLU A 519 18.31 28.00 -24.07
CA GLU A 519 19.32 26.96 -24.33
C GLU A 519 18.69 25.59 -24.05
N GLU A 520 18.78 24.72 -25.07
CA GLU A 520 18.32 23.34 -25.25
C GLU A 520 16.91 22.95 -24.72
N GLU A 521 16.08 22.37 -25.59
CA GLU A 521 14.84 21.71 -25.21
C GLU A 521 15.18 20.43 -24.46
N VAL A 522 15.14 20.46 -23.13
CA VAL A 522 15.18 19.23 -22.36
C VAL A 522 13.75 18.77 -22.10
N SER A 523 13.26 17.94 -23.03
CA SER A 523 12.00 17.22 -22.92
C SER A 523 12.15 16.11 -21.87
N PHE A 524 11.37 16.19 -20.78
CA PHE A 524 11.33 15.17 -19.74
C PHE A 524 9.93 14.57 -19.65
N PRO A 525 9.81 13.23 -19.57
CA PRO A 525 10.88 12.24 -19.63
C PRO A 525 11.42 12.07 -21.06
N ASN A 526 12.71 11.74 -21.22
CA ASN A 526 13.35 11.55 -22.54
C ASN A 526 12.53 10.54 -23.37
N GLU A 527 12.32 10.78 -24.68
CA GLU A 527 11.41 10.02 -25.56
C GLU A 527 11.59 8.49 -25.47
N LYS A 528 12.81 8.03 -25.19
CA LYS A 528 13.15 6.61 -24.96
C LYS A 528 12.38 5.96 -23.80
N HIS A 529 11.86 6.76 -22.87
CA HIS A 529 11.11 6.33 -21.70
C HIS A 529 9.60 6.45 -21.87
N LEU A 530 9.11 6.95 -23.01
CA LEU A 530 7.69 7.14 -23.31
C LEU A 530 7.05 5.96 -24.05
N VAL A 531 7.79 4.88 -24.28
CA VAL A 531 7.32 3.72 -25.04
C VAL A 531 6.28 2.93 -24.24
N GLU A 532 5.28 2.38 -24.94
CA GLU A 532 4.32 1.46 -24.35
C GLU A 532 5.01 0.26 -23.70
N GLY A 533 4.53 -0.16 -22.54
CA GLY A 533 5.12 -1.21 -21.70
C GLY A 533 6.26 -0.73 -20.82
N SER A 534 6.86 0.45 -21.07
CA SER A 534 7.94 0.97 -20.23
C SER A 534 7.47 1.25 -18.81
N MET A 535 8.34 0.94 -17.86
CA MET A 535 8.12 1.24 -16.43
C MET A 535 8.33 2.72 -16.14
N VAL A 536 7.68 3.18 -15.07
CA VAL A 536 7.76 4.58 -14.62
C VAL A 536 8.54 4.64 -13.31
N SER A 537 9.60 5.44 -13.29
CA SER A 537 10.42 5.71 -12.11
C SER A 537 10.67 7.22 -12.02
N PRO A 538 10.69 7.82 -10.80
CA PRO A 538 11.04 9.22 -10.61
C PRO A 538 12.40 9.59 -11.25
N ALA A 539 13.35 8.65 -11.23
CA ALA A 539 14.67 8.83 -11.82
C ALA A 539 14.64 9.11 -13.33
N PHE A 540 13.55 8.76 -14.04
CA PHE A 540 13.40 9.00 -15.48
C PHE A 540 12.90 10.41 -15.82
N TYR A 541 12.49 11.19 -14.82
CA TYR A 541 11.95 12.53 -15.02
C TYR A 541 12.95 13.64 -14.68
N GLN A 542 14.26 13.34 -14.63
CA GLN A 542 15.28 14.28 -14.17
C GLN A 542 16.53 14.27 -15.10
N PRO A 543 17.34 15.36 -15.10
CA PRO A 543 18.43 15.56 -16.07
C PRO A 543 19.67 14.68 -15.87
N ASP A 544 19.91 14.14 -14.68
CA ASP A 544 21.12 13.38 -14.38
C ASP A 544 21.08 11.99 -15.01
N GLN A 545 21.79 11.83 -16.13
CA GLN A 545 21.85 10.58 -16.88
C GLN A 545 22.46 9.44 -16.06
N SER A 546 23.35 9.71 -15.10
CA SER A 546 23.97 8.67 -14.27
C SER A 546 22.94 8.03 -13.33
N LEU A 547 22.08 8.84 -12.72
CA LEU A 547 20.95 8.36 -11.90
C LEU A 547 19.91 7.61 -12.74
N VAL A 548 19.64 8.08 -13.96
CA VAL A 548 18.76 7.37 -14.91
C VAL A 548 19.31 5.98 -15.24
N ASP A 549 20.59 5.89 -15.54
CA ASP A 549 21.24 4.63 -15.94
C ASP A 549 21.34 3.65 -14.76
N LEU A 550 21.62 4.15 -13.55
CA LEU A 550 21.58 3.36 -12.32
C LEU A 550 20.18 2.77 -12.09
N ALA A 551 19.15 3.61 -12.09
CA ALA A 551 17.77 3.18 -11.90
C ALA A 551 17.33 2.16 -12.97
N ARG A 552 17.78 2.33 -14.22
CA ARG A 552 17.49 1.37 -15.29
C ARG A 552 18.12 0.01 -15.01
N ASN A 553 19.40 -0.02 -14.62
CA ASN A 553 20.09 -1.26 -14.28
C ASN A 553 19.43 -2.00 -13.11
N GLU A 554 19.04 -1.28 -12.05
CA GLU A 554 18.32 -1.86 -10.91
C GLU A 554 16.96 -2.45 -11.32
N LEU A 555 16.21 -1.75 -12.17
CA LEU A 555 14.94 -2.25 -12.70
C LEU A 555 15.12 -3.48 -13.59
N ASP A 556 16.10 -3.48 -14.49
CA ASP A 556 16.40 -4.61 -15.37
C ASP A 556 16.78 -5.86 -14.56
N GLN A 557 17.56 -5.70 -13.48
CA GLN A 557 17.90 -6.79 -12.56
C GLN A 557 16.66 -7.36 -11.84
N GLU A 558 15.74 -6.51 -11.37
CA GLU A 558 14.50 -6.98 -10.73
C GLU A 558 13.57 -7.66 -11.74
N ILE A 559 13.50 -7.18 -12.98
CA ILE A 559 12.76 -7.85 -14.06
C ILE A 559 13.32 -9.24 -14.33
N GLU A 560 14.65 -9.37 -14.40
CA GLU A 560 15.32 -10.66 -14.60
C GLU A 560 14.98 -11.64 -13.47
N ARG A 561 15.03 -11.19 -12.20
CA ARG A 561 14.59 -11.96 -11.02
C ARG A 561 13.13 -12.39 -11.10
N GLY A 562 12.27 -11.58 -11.69
CA GLY A 562 10.88 -11.95 -11.96
C GLY A 562 10.71 -13.10 -12.94
N THR A 563 11.62 -13.24 -13.90
CA THR A 563 11.53 -14.24 -14.98
C THR A 563 12.23 -15.57 -14.67
N ASN A 564 13.27 -15.56 -13.83
CA ASN A 564 14.09 -16.74 -13.55
C ASN A 564 13.58 -17.59 -12.37
N GLY A 565 12.45 -17.21 -11.76
CA GLY A 565 11.83 -17.93 -10.65
C GLY A 565 12.27 -17.46 -9.25
N CYS A 566 13.10 -16.42 -9.11
CA CYS A 566 13.57 -15.93 -7.80
C CYS A 566 12.43 -15.54 -6.83
N HIS A 567 11.30 -15.03 -7.32
CA HIS A 567 10.17 -14.67 -6.45
C HIS A 567 9.13 -15.78 -6.25
N LEU A 568 9.24 -16.89 -7.01
CA LEU A 568 8.28 -17.99 -6.97
C LEU A 568 8.18 -18.67 -5.62
N PRO A 569 9.25 -18.90 -4.83
CA PRO A 569 9.14 -19.49 -3.50
C PRO A 569 8.11 -18.80 -2.60
N ARG A 570 8.11 -17.46 -2.59
CA ARG A 570 7.14 -16.66 -1.80
C ARG A 570 5.74 -16.78 -2.35
N VAL A 571 5.58 -16.64 -3.68
CA VAL A 571 4.29 -16.74 -4.36
C VAL A 571 3.67 -18.12 -4.12
N VAL A 572 4.44 -19.18 -4.34
CA VAL A 572 4.02 -20.57 -4.14
C VAL A 572 3.67 -20.85 -2.68
N ALA A 573 4.48 -20.38 -1.73
CA ALA A 573 4.19 -20.58 -0.31
C ALA A 573 2.81 -20.01 0.06
N SER A 574 2.47 -18.80 -0.41
CA SER A 574 1.14 -18.22 -0.21
C SER A 574 0.05 -18.94 -1.01
N ALA A 575 0.34 -19.35 -2.25
CA ALA A 575 -0.61 -20.05 -3.12
C ALA A 575 -1.03 -21.42 -2.57
N LEU A 576 -0.15 -22.09 -1.81
CA LEU A 576 -0.43 -23.38 -1.18
C LEU A 576 -1.33 -23.26 0.06
N VAL A 577 -1.37 -22.12 0.76
CA VAL A 577 -2.18 -21.94 2.00
C VAL A 577 -3.65 -22.23 1.72
N GLY A 578 -4.22 -23.18 2.46
CA GLY A 578 -5.58 -23.67 2.27
C GLY A 578 -5.72 -25.17 2.56
N SER A 579 -6.89 -25.70 2.25
CA SER A 579 -7.22 -27.12 2.39
C SER A 579 -7.15 -27.83 1.04
N TRP A 580 -6.60 -29.04 1.03
CA TRP A 580 -6.35 -29.81 -0.18
C TRP A 580 -6.79 -31.26 0.05
N SER A 581 -7.30 -31.88 -1.01
CA SER A 581 -7.38 -33.33 -1.12
C SER A 581 -6.12 -33.83 -1.80
N PHE A 582 -5.66 -35.02 -1.45
CA PHE A 582 -4.56 -35.64 -2.16
C PHE A 582 -4.78 -37.12 -2.42
N GLU A 583 -4.15 -37.58 -3.49
CA GLU A 583 -4.01 -38.98 -3.85
C GLU A 583 -2.54 -39.25 -4.16
N ARG A 584 -1.99 -40.31 -3.58
CA ARG A 584 -0.59 -40.70 -3.75
C ARG A 584 -0.51 -42.15 -4.21
N ASN A 585 0.20 -42.34 -5.31
CA ASN A 585 0.49 -43.64 -5.89
C ASN A 585 1.97 -43.95 -5.68
N ILE A 586 2.26 -45.12 -5.12
CA ILE A 586 3.64 -45.60 -4.91
C ILE A 586 3.85 -46.85 -5.77
N LEU A 587 4.89 -46.81 -6.60
CA LEU A 587 5.30 -47.88 -7.50
C LEU A 587 6.67 -48.39 -7.06
N HIS A 588 6.73 -49.63 -6.59
CA HIS A 588 7.99 -50.28 -6.20
C HIS A 588 8.69 -50.92 -7.41
N PHE A 589 10.01 -50.83 -7.42
CA PHE A 589 10.89 -51.51 -8.37
C PHE A 589 11.66 -52.61 -7.62
N SER A 590 11.72 -53.82 -8.17
CA SER A 590 12.50 -54.93 -7.60
C SER A 590 13.81 -55.13 -8.35
N ASP A 591 14.83 -55.64 -7.65
CA ASP A 591 16.11 -56.01 -8.23
C ASP A 591 15.92 -56.97 -9.42
N GLY A 592 16.52 -56.64 -10.56
CA GLY A 592 16.52 -57.47 -11.77
C GLY A 592 15.62 -57.01 -12.93
N GLY A 593 15.07 -55.79 -12.88
CA GLY A 593 14.43 -55.16 -14.05
C GLY A 593 13.06 -55.72 -14.45
N ARG A 594 12.47 -56.62 -13.64
CA ARG A 594 11.06 -57.03 -13.76
C ARG A 594 10.24 -56.27 -12.72
N THR A 595 9.37 -55.37 -13.17
CA THR A 595 8.47 -54.60 -12.32
C THR A 595 7.46 -55.52 -11.65
N ILE A 596 7.63 -55.84 -10.36
CA ILE A 596 6.51 -56.28 -9.53
C ILE A 596 5.76 -55.00 -9.14
N ALA A 597 4.79 -54.61 -9.96
CA ALA A 597 3.97 -53.43 -9.74
C ALA A 597 3.00 -53.64 -8.57
N GLN A 598 3.52 -53.71 -7.33
CA GLN A 598 2.68 -53.58 -6.16
C GLN A 598 2.37 -52.10 -6.00
N ARG A 599 1.23 -51.68 -6.54
CA ARG A 599 0.72 -50.30 -6.42
C ARG A 599 0.17 -50.10 -5.02
N GLN A 600 0.75 -49.16 -4.31
CA GLN A 600 0.28 -48.70 -3.01
C GLN A 600 -0.45 -47.38 -3.19
N TYR A 601 -1.61 -47.23 -2.55
CA TYR A 601 -2.46 -46.06 -2.68
C TYR A 601 -2.67 -45.42 -1.31
N ILE A 602 -2.43 -44.12 -1.23
CA ILE A 602 -2.70 -43.29 -0.06
C ILE A 602 -3.56 -42.13 -0.49
N HIS A 603 -4.61 -41.81 0.26
CA HIS A 603 -5.44 -40.65 -0.02
C HIS A 603 -5.83 -39.95 1.28
N GLY A 604 -6.21 -38.69 1.19
CA GLY A 604 -6.60 -37.94 2.38
C GLY A 604 -6.69 -36.45 2.17
N LYS A 605 -6.41 -35.71 3.25
CA LYS A 605 -6.42 -34.26 3.25
C LYS A 605 -5.07 -33.70 3.67
N ILE A 606 -4.75 -32.56 3.10
CA ILE A 606 -3.61 -31.75 3.47
C ILE A 606 -4.14 -30.38 3.87
N ARG A 607 -3.57 -29.82 4.94
CA ARG A 607 -3.77 -28.42 5.32
C ARG A 607 -2.44 -27.70 5.29
N TYR A 608 -2.40 -26.59 4.55
CA TYR A 608 -1.35 -25.59 4.68
C TYR A 608 -1.89 -24.42 5.47
N SER A 609 -1.20 -24.02 6.54
CA SER A 609 -1.57 -22.90 7.41
C SER A 609 -0.35 -22.04 7.74
N ARG A 610 -0.56 -20.77 8.08
CA ARG A 610 0.55 -19.90 8.50
C ARG A 610 0.92 -20.19 9.95
N SER A 611 2.23 -20.21 10.19
CA SER A 611 2.81 -20.12 11.53
C SER A 611 2.37 -18.84 12.25
N LYS A 612 2.50 -18.83 13.57
CA LYS A 612 2.07 -17.71 14.41
C LYS A 612 2.86 -16.43 14.12
N ASP A 613 4.15 -16.54 13.82
CA ASP A 613 5.04 -15.43 13.47
C ASP A 613 5.01 -15.08 11.97
N LEU A 614 4.21 -15.79 11.17
CA LEU A 614 4.10 -15.70 9.71
C LEU A 614 5.39 -16.06 8.95
N GLY A 615 6.44 -16.52 9.64
CA GLY A 615 7.75 -16.77 9.06
C GLY A 615 7.81 -18.00 8.16
N HIS A 616 6.85 -18.92 8.30
CA HIS A 616 6.78 -20.16 7.53
C HIS A 616 5.33 -20.66 7.34
N VAL A 617 5.15 -21.59 6.39
CA VAL A 617 3.90 -22.32 6.17
C VAL A 617 4.02 -23.71 6.78
N LEU A 618 3.05 -24.09 7.60
CA LEU A 618 2.92 -25.41 8.20
C LEU A 618 2.15 -26.31 7.23
N TYR A 619 2.72 -27.45 6.89
CA TYR A 619 2.06 -28.53 6.18
C TYR A 619 1.66 -29.61 7.16
N ARG A 620 0.42 -30.05 7.08
CA ARG A 620 -0.08 -31.21 7.79
C ARG A 620 -0.86 -32.12 6.86
N GLU A 621 -0.46 -33.38 6.80
CA GLU A 621 -1.12 -34.45 6.04
C GLU A 621 -1.81 -35.40 7.00
N ASP A 622 -3.12 -35.59 6.81
CA ASP A 622 -3.93 -36.61 7.47
C ASP A 622 -4.49 -37.53 6.37
N GLY A 623 -3.90 -38.71 6.22
CA GLY A 623 -4.20 -39.66 5.15
C GLY A 623 -4.50 -41.09 5.61
N PHE A 624 -4.93 -41.91 4.66
CA PHE A 624 -5.19 -43.33 4.83
C PHE A 624 -4.44 -44.12 3.76
N PHE A 625 -3.71 -45.15 4.19
CA PHE A 625 -3.02 -46.10 3.34
C PHE A 625 -3.86 -47.36 3.19
N ASP A 626 -4.23 -47.69 1.95
CA ASP A 626 -5.07 -48.84 1.67
C ASP A 626 -4.22 -50.10 1.52
N ILE A 627 -4.43 -51.06 2.41
CA ILE A 627 -3.79 -52.38 2.37
C ILE A 627 -4.64 -53.35 1.53
N SER A 628 -5.96 -53.25 1.64
CA SER A 628 -6.96 -54.00 0.88
C SER A 628 -8.29 -53.24 0.87
N GLU A 629 -9.29 -53.72 0.10
CA GLU A 629 -10.62 -53.08 0.00
C GLU A 629 -11.34 -52.85 1.34
N SER A 630 -10.95 -53.54 2.41
CA SER A 630 -11.58 -53.45 3.75
C SER A 630 -10.62 -53.02 4.86
N LYS A 631 -9.35 -52.74 4.55
CA LYS A 631 -8.34 -52.41 5.57
C LYS A 631 -7.47 -51.24 5.14
N SER A 632 -7.52 -50.18 5.93
CA SER A 632 -6.66 -49.01 5.79
C SER A 632 -5.90 -48.71 7.09
N LEU A 633 -4.76 -48.02 6.97
CA LEU A 633 -3.98 -47.51 8.11
C LEU A 633 -3.87 -45.99 8.02
N PRO A 634 -4.01 -45.25 9.14
CA PRO A 634 -3.78 -43.82 9.14
C PRO A 634 -2.29 -43.52 8.85
N VAL A 635 -2.05 -42.50 8.02
CA VAL A 635 -0.73 -41.97 7.69
C VAL A 635 -0.73 -40.48 8.02
N PHE A 636 0.34 -40.04 8.68
CA PHE A 636 0.50 -38.67 9.12
C PHE A 636 1.87 -38.14 8.73
N ARG A 637 1.93 -36.88 8.27
CA ARG A 637 3.18 -36.17 7.98
C ARG A 637 3.05 -34.69 8.29
N GLU A 638 4.13 -34.11 8.80
CA GLU A 638 4.25 -32.67 9.02
C GLU A 638 5.57 -32.14 8.44
N TYR A 639 5.49 -30.95 7.86
CA TYR A 639 6.64 -30.22 7.35
C TYR A 639 6.48 -28.73 7.62
N GLU A 640 7.61 -28.03 7.74
CA GLU A 640 7.66 -26.57 7.71
C GLU A 640 8.25 -26.11 6.37
N TYR A 641 7.51 -25.25 5.66
CA TYR A 641 7.90 -24.64 4.41
C TYR A 641 8.39 -23.21 4.67
N VAL A 642 9.67 -22.97 4.43
CA VAL A 642 10.37 -21.72 4.74
C VAL A 642 10.93 -21.13 3.45
N CYS A 643 10.66 -19.86 3.17
CA CYS A 643 11.36 -19.18 2.09
C CYS A 643 12.77 -18.81 2.59
N SER A 644 13.81 -19.34 1.94
CA SER A 644 15.19 -18.98 2.27
C SER A 644 15.42 -17.51 2.01
N LYS A 645 16.16 -16.82 2.87
CA LYS A 645 16.66 -15.46 2.58
C LYS A 645 17.97 -15.58 1.80
N ASP A 646 18.09 -14.92 0.67
CA ASP A 646 19.38 -14.66 0.03
C ASP A 646 20.12 -13.52 0.73
N GLU A 647 21.36 -13.25 0.31
CA GLU A 647 22.22 -12.19 0.88
C GLU A 647 21.61 -10.78 0.76
N GLU A 648 20.65 -10.59 -0.15
CA GLU A 648 19.93 -9.33 -0.40
C GLU A 648 18.49 -9.35 0.18
N GLY A 649 18.12 -10.38 0.94
CA GLY A 649 16.81 -10.51 1.57
C GLY A 649 15.68 -11.03 0.66
N GLY A 650 15.98 -11.42 -0.58
CA GLY A 650 15.10 -12.12 -1.52
C GLY A 650 14.94 -13.62 -1.23
N GLY A 651 13.94 -14.24 -1.86
CA GLY A 651 13.47 -15.60 -1.57
C GLY A 651 14.05 -16.68 -2.50
N GLY A 652 15.35 -17.00 -2.42
CA GLY A 652 16.02 -17.85 -3.44
C GLY A 652 15.58 -19.32 -3.55
N ALA A 653 14.90 -19.88 -2.55
CA ALA A 653 14.39 -21.25 -2.54
C ALA A 653 13.22 -21.42 -1.56
N LEU A 654 12.41 -22.45 -1.77
CA LEU A 654 11.41 -22.93 -0.82
C LEU A 654 11.97 -24.18 -0.11
N GLU A 655 12.35 -24.01 1.14
CA GLU A 655 12.95 -25.05 1.95
C GLU A 655 11.90 -25.80 2.76
N LEU A 656 11.99 -27.12 2.76
CA LEU A 656 11.10 -28.00 3.51
C LEU A 656 11.89 -28.63 4.65
N TYR A 657 11.41 -28.48 5.87
CA TYR A 657 11.99 -29.09 7.06
C TYR A 657 11.06 -30.16 7.63
N PHE A 658 11.63 -31.25 8.14
CA PHE A 658 10.86 -32.22 8.91
C PHE A 658 10.38 -31.62 10.22
N VAL A 659 9.19 -32.03 10.65
CA VAL A 659 8.64 -31.73 11.97
C VAL A 659 8.46 -33.04 12.73
N GLU A 660 9.11 -33.14 13.88
CA GLU A 660 8.99 -34.28 14.80
C GLU A 660 8.64 -33.74 16.18
N ASP A 661 7.64 -34.33 16.84
CA ASP A 661 7.12 -33.88 18.14
C ASP A 661 6.78 -32.36 18.18
N GLY A 662 6.26 -31.85 17.06
CA GLY A 662 5.89 -30.44 16.90
C GLY A 662 7.09 -29.48 16.78
N LYS A 663 8.29 -29.98 16.50
CA LYS A 663 9.50 -29.17 16.34
C LYS A 663 10.18 -29.42 15.01
N ARG A 664 10.62 -28.34 14.36
CA ARG A 664 11.54 -28.38 13.22
C ARG A 664 12.81 -29.16 13.58
N THR A 665 13.20 -30.11 12.74
CA THR A 665 14.45 -30.86 12.90
C THR A 665 15.47 -30.46 11.83
N TYR A 666 15.62 -31.23 10.76
CA TYR A 666 16.59 -30.98 9.69
C TYR A 666 15.90 -30.69 8.35
N ILE A 667 16.64 -30.02 7.46
CA ILE A 667 16.18 -29.72 6.11
C ILE A 667 16.03 -31.02 5.30
N PHE A 668 14.88 -31.16 4.64
CA PHE A 668 14.59 -32.24 3.72
C PHE A 668 14.89 -31.85 2.28
N LEU A 669 14.36 -30.72 1.80
CA LEU A 669 14.53 -30.26 0.42
C LEU A 669 14.75 -28.76 0.38
N SER A 670 15.49 -28.29 -0.62
CA SER A 670 15.59 -26.88 -0.99
C SER A 670 15.15 -26.72 -2.45
N LEU A 671 13.92 -26.26 -2.65
CA LEU A 671 13.27 -26.20 -3.96
C LEU A 671 13.56 -24.85 -4.64
N LYS A 672 14.30 -24.89 -5.75
CA LYS A 672 14.51 -23.74 -6.62
C LYS A 672 13.64 -23.87 -7.86
N PHE A 673 12.76 -22.89 -8.07
CA PHE A 673 11.93 -22.81 -9.28
C PHE A 673 12.78 -22.27 -10.42
N GLN A 674 12.66 -22.88 -11.60
CA GLN A 674 13.52 -22.54 -12.75
C GLN A 674 12.71 -22.08 -13.95
N HIS A 675 11.67 -22.82 -14.32
CA HIS A 675 10.91 -22.58 -15.54
C HIS A 675 9.49 -23.15 -15.45
N GLN A 676 8.65 -22.72 -16.39
CA GLN A 676 7.40 -23.41 -16.69
C GLN A 676 7.63 -24.52 -17.72
N ASP A 677 7.04 -25.68 -17.50
CA ASP A 677 7.00 -26.74 -18.51
C ASP A 677 5.93 -26.47 -19.59
N LYS A 678 5.90 -27.32 -20.62
CA LYS A 678 4.96 -27.22 -21.76
C LYS A 678 3.48 -27.27 -21.38
N ASP A 679 3.15 -27.79 -20.19
CA ASP A 679 1.78 -27.92 -19.71
C ASP A 679 1.39 -26.74 -18.79
N GLY A 680 2.29 -25.76 -18.62
CA GLY A 680 2.11 -24.55 -17.83
C GLY A 680 2.40 -24.71 -16.33
N TYR A 681 3.09 -25.77 -15.90
CA TYR A 681 3.46 -25.97 -14.50
C TYR A 681 4.81 -25.33 -14.21
N TRP A 682 4.89 -24.60 -13.09
CA TRP A 682 6.16 -24.22 -12.51
C TRP A 682 6.85 -25.43 -11.90
N VAL A 683 8.09 -25.67 -12.34
CA VAL A 683 8.87 -26.84 -11.93
C VAL A 683 9.99 -26.45 -10.98
N ALA A 684 10.08 -27.18 -9.87
CA ALA A 684 11.22 -27.16 -8.97
C ALA A 684 11.73 -28.59 -8.73
N THR A 685 13.04 -28.77 -8.76
CA THR A 685 13.69 -30.06 -8.50
C THR A 685 14.76 -29.92 -7.43
N ASN A 686 14.97 -31.00 -6.68
CA ASN A 686 16.05 -31.10 -5.71
C ASN A 686 16.42 -32.58 -5.51
N ASP A 687 17.72 -32.86 -5.42
CA ASP A 687 18.24 -34.18 -5.05
C ASP A 687 18.74 -34.10 -3.59
N HIS A 688 18.27 -34.99 -2.72
CA HIS A 688 18.63 -35.04 -1.30
C HIS A 688 19.00 -36.46 -0.87
N LEU A 689 20.16 -36.63 -0.26
CA LEU A 689 20.58 -37.91 0.33
C LEU A 689 20.13 -37.98 1.79
N CYS A 690 19.13 -38.81 2.07
CA CYS A 690 18.67 -39.06 3.43
C CYS A 690 19.23 -40.40 3.92
N ILE A 691 20.26 -40.35 4.76
CA ILE A 691 20.99 -41.50 5.34
C ILE A 691 21.65 -42.37 4.25
N LYS A 692 20.90 -43.28 3.62
CA LYS A 692 21.37 -44.18 2.55
C LYS A 692 20.51 -44.13 1.28
N ASP A 693 19.42 -43.38 1.32
CA ASP A 693 18.45 -43.30 0.24
C ASP A 693 18.59 -41.95 -0.48
N LEU A 694 18.79 -41.97 -1.80
CA LEU A 694 18.77 -40.78 -2.64
C LEU A 694 17.33 -40.47 -3.04
N TYR A 695 16.85 -39.31 -2.64
CA TYR A 695 15.56 -38.75 -3.05
C TYR A 695 15.79 -37.78 -4.18
N LYS A 696 15.14 -38.00 -5.31
CA LYS A 696 14.99 -37.00 -6.37
C LYS A 696 13.57 -36.48 -6.36
N ALA A 697 13.42 -35.23 -5.96
CA ALA A 697 12.13 -34.56 -5.86
C ALA A 697 11.85 -33.76 -7.12
N ASN A 698 10.62 -33.84 -7.61
CA ASN A 698 10.09 -33.01 -8.69
C ASN A 698 8.73 -32.46 -8.26
N PHE A 699 8.66 -31.14 -8.09
CA PHE A 699 7.44 -30.41 -7.76
C PHE A 699 6.97 -29.70 -9.02
N ARG A 700 5.73 -29.93 -9.41
CA ARG A 700 5.04 -29.24 -10.51
C ARG A 700 3.82 -28.55 -9.93
N ILE A 701 3.77 -27.23 -10.04
CA ILE A 701 2.70 -26.41 -9.46
C ILE A 701 2.06 -25.59 -10.57
N LYS A 702 0.76 -25.77 -10.77
CA LYS A 702 -0.01 -24.97 -11.71
C LYS A 702 -0.64 -23.79 -10.98
N LEU A 703 -0.42 -22.60 -11.51
CA LEU A 703 -0.99 -21.36 -10.99
C LEU A 703 -2.06 -20.85 -11.96
N ASP A 704 -3.18 -20.39 -11.42
CA ASP A 704 -4.18 -19.55 -12.08
C ASP A 704 -4.19 -18.19 -11.37
N GLY A 705 -3.62 -17.18 -12.02
CA GLY A 705 -3.19 -15.96 -11.35
C GLY A 705 -2.19 -16.28 -10.21
N LEU A 706 -2.59 -15.99 -8.97
CA LEU A 706 -1.82 -16.28 -7.76
C LEU A 706 -2.32 -17.50 -6.97
N ALA A 707 -3.39 -18.17 -7.44
CA ALA A 707 -3.93 -19.35 -6.79
C ALA A 707 -3.29 -20.62 -7.38
N ALA A 708 -2.88 -21.55 -6.51
CA ALA A 708 -2.50 -22.88 -6.96
C ALA A 708 -3.75 -23.70 -7.27
N THR A 709 -3.81 -24.29 -8.46
CA THR A 709 -4.97 -25.07 -8.95
C THR A 709 -4.70 -26.56 -9.00
N ASP A 710 -3.45 -26.95 -9.28
CA ASP A 710 -2.99 -28.33 -9.29
C ASP A 710 -1.55 -28.41 -8.77
N VAL A 711 -1.27 -29.36 -7.88
CA VAL A 711 0.08 -29.62 -7.38
C VAL A 711 0.40 -31.09 -7.55
N ILE A 712 1.53 -31.38 -8.21
CA ILE A 712 2.04 -32.74 -8.40
C ILE A 712 3.43 -32.81 -7.78
N ILE A 713 3.62 -33.76 -6.88
CA ILE A 713 4.90 -34.01 -6.21
C ILE A 713 5.32 -35.44 -6.51
N THR A 714 6.45 -35.59 -7.19
CA THR A 714 7.04 -36.89 -7.49
C THR A 714 8.35 -37.05 -6.74
N TYR A 715 8.49 -38.18 -6.05
CA TYR A 715 9.75 -38.62 -5.44
C TYR A 715 10.22 -39.90 -6.12
N ARG A 716 11.40 -39.86 -6.73
CA ARG A 716 12.12 -41.07 -7.12
C ARG A 716 13.14 -41.39 -6.04
N VAL A 717 12.96 -42.51 -5.36
CA VAL A 717 13.79 -42.91 -4.22
C VAL A 717 14.59 -44.14 -4.58
N LYS A 718 15.91 -44.05 -4.45
CA LYS A 718 16.85 -45.15 -4.71
C LYS A 718 17.84 -45.30 -3.57
N GLY A 719 17.86 -46.46 -2.96
CA GLY A 719 18.79 -46.84 -1.89
C GLY A 719 18.89 -48.35 -1.75
N PRO A 720 19.72 -48.85 -0.82
CA PRO A 720 20.01 -50.29 -0.68
C PRO A 720 18.79 -51.17 -0.37
N ALA A 721 17.75 -50.60 0.24
CA ALA A 721 16.53 -51.31 0.64
C ALA A 721 15.24 -50.66 0.11
N LYS A 722 15.36 -49.55 -0.65
CA LYS A 722 14.23 -48.80 -1.17
C LYS A 722 14.47 -48.48 -2.63
N ASP A 723 13.58 -48.97 -3.47
CA ASP A 723 13.56 -48.60 -4.87
C ASP A 723 12.09 -48.38 -5.27
N TYR A 724 11.66 -47.11 -5.32
CA TYR A 724 10.29 -46.78 -5.68
C TYR A 724 10.15 -45.38 -6.28
N GLU A 725 9.00 -45.13 -6.89
CA GLU A 725 8.52 -43.83 -7.29
C GLU A 725 7.20 -43.54 -6.57
N SER A 726 7.07 -42.36 -5.99
CA SER A 726 5.86 -41.90 -5.31
C SER A 726 5.36 -40.62 -5.97
N THR A 727 4.15 -40.65 -6.53
CA THR A 727 3.51 -39.50 -7.18
C THR A 727 2.29 -39.10 -6.37
N THR A 728 2.33 -37.89 -5.81
CA THR A 728 1.23 -37.26 -5.08
C THR A 728 0.59 -36.21 -5.97
N ILE A 729 -0.73 -36.28 -6.13
CA ILE A 729 -1.53 -35.27 -6.84
C ILE A 729 -2.43 -34.62 -5.82
N MET A 730 -2.41 -33.29 -5.75
CA MET A 730 -3.19 -32.51 -4.81
C MET A 730 -4.14 -31.59 -5.55
N ARG A 731 -5.38 -31.52 -5.07
CA ARG A 731 -6.43 -30.63 -5.60
C ARG A 731 -7.01 -29.79 -4.47
N PRO A 732 -7.21 -28.48 -4.68
CA PRO A 732 -7.72 -27.60 -3.64
C PRO A 732 -9.15 -27.98 -3.27
N GLN A 733 -9.47 -27.92 -1.97
CA GLN A 733 -10.82 -28.07 -1.45
C GLN A 733 -11.39 -26.68 -1.21
N TYR A 734 -12.15 -26.19 -2.18
CA TYR A 734 -12.92 -24.95 -2.02
C TYR A 734 -14.11 -25.22 -1.09
N LYS A 735 -14.38 -24.27 -0.19
CA LYS A 735 -15.51 -24.33 0.74
C LYS A 735 -16.80 -23.88 0.07
#